data_AF-A0A3L9M916-F1
#
_entry.id   AF-A0A3L9M916-F1
#
_cell.length_a   1.000
_cell.length_b   1.000
_cell.length_c   1.000
_cell.angle_alpha   90.00
_cell.angle_beta   90.00
_cell.angle_gamma   90.00
#
_symmetry.space_group_name_H-M   'P 1'
#
loop_
_entity.id
_entity.type
_entity.pdbx_description
1 polymer ?
#
loop_
_entity_poly.entity_id
_entity_poly.type
_entity_poly.pdbx_seq_one_letter_code
_entity_poly.pdbx_strand_id
1 'polypeptide(L)'
;MELDFDKFKRSLIISKNDKYAFLLGAGCSISSGIQSASDCIWEWKKMIYETNNNISDESLENFKNKKNQNIIQNWLDNQGRFPTKDSDIEYSFYANECFPIDDDRRKYFQKICSNAQPSIGYKGTALLAKFGFLDSVWTTNFDDLIRDACISQRFQSIDISLDNTSRINSRAQNISELPIIKLHGDFKYGDLKNTEEELKKQDEVFREKMIEYLADKHLIVLGYSGRDHSLMNTLKDVYSKDGGGRLYWCGYHENKSKTVTELINHANKTRNKAFYIATEGFDIAIRQISQLILASNKELDEEFKSIVKNSSKNIESTPFNLVQRKSSTVLKSNCFPIQFPKEVYVFEHKISGKTWDYLNENILSNKNITAVPIGNQIWTLGTADSIHNAFENLINGKLGRKPITEISNTSNNLIYLFLSSLCKYYSSSSNLNTDFKRKLWDANDWKTIKGQKVYSAIRLDIEIINKQYYLTLNPDFYVESKNDLHGIGLEYFHQIWNNKFNDYVDKWRKRLFINTSEFDYPISSNSGFSFKVTKNPIFTIIDDLTKSRDESHNVPANLISYKGVKFKEPNLIFSSVNGGKRSFEPHPMKGLVQYNPFETGVNHFLKKEIKLSVLCIDEYSNQLFNFLNKLNKKISTTNPKENYVINYEGFEDTYKVKLKIPEIESEDWKKINTINLQNDSRAISHSIKETICSEILKISASGSQKIIVIFIPNKWLPYTSYSNNIESFDLHDYIKAFCAEKGLTSQFITERTILDYKQECQVIWWLSLSFYVKSFRTPWLVENSTNETAFAGIGYSIDKQNKNHIVLGCSHLYTSNGEGLKYKLSKLSNDKIQWRDKKPHLSYDDAYDFGRSIINLFYESMNEIPKRVVIHKRTFFTQEETDGICDSLLENANVENVDLIEINFEEDIKYVSSKIINGEAKIDGFSVARGTCIQLSYNSALLWTHGIIPAVQNHNFNFYPGGRYIPKPLKIIRHYGNSSLEQISNEILGLSKMNWNSLNMYSQLPATIFSSNEIARIGKLVNNIGTSEYDYRFFI
;
A
#
# COMPACT_ATOMS: atom_id res chain seq x y z
N MET A 1 26.75 11.97 20.56
CA MET A 1 26.68 10.51 20.73
C MET A 1 25.28 10.04 20.38
N GLU A 2 25.16 8.92 19.67
CA GLU A 2 23.87 8.34 19.24
C GLU A 2 23.57 7.08 20.04
N LEU A 3 22.30 6.91 20.40
CA LEU A 3 21.82 5.73 21.08
C LEU A 3 20.61 5.18 20.32
N ASP A 4 20.78 3.97 19.80
CA ASP A 4 19.71 3.21 19.16
C ASP A 4 18.52 3.03 20.13
N PHE A 5 17.29 3.08 19.60
CA PHE A 5 16.07 3.04 20.43
C PHE A 5 15.96 1.75 21.26
N ASP A 6 16.45 0.62 20.75
CA ASP A 6 16.45 -0.63 21.50
C ASP A 6 17.46 -0.65 22.65
N LYS A 7 18.60 -0.01 22.46
CA LYS A 7 19.57 0.25 23.55
C LYS A 7 19.00 1.24 24.57
N PHE A 8 18.26 2.25 24.11
CA PHE A 8 17.58 3.21 24.98
C PHE A 8 16.55 2.53 25.88
N LYS A 9 15.68 1.66 25.33
CA LYS A 9 14.73 0.86 26.14
C LYS A 9 15.45 0.08 27.25
N ARG A 10 16.53 -0.64 26.92
CA ARG A 10 17.32 -1.37 27.92
C ARG A 10 17.93 -0.46 28.99
N SER A 11 18.38 0.74 28.62
CA SER A 11 18.82 1.73 29.59
C SER A 11 17.70 2.10 30.56
N LEU A 12 16.48 2.35 30.08
CA LEU A 12 15.34 2.70 30.92
C LEU A 12 14.95 1.57 31.88
N ILE A 13 15.06 0.30 31.49
CA ILE A 13 14.79 -0.84 32.39
C ILE A 13 15.73 -0.81 33.60
N ILE A 14 17.01 -0.54 33.36
CA ILE A 14 18.03 -0.55 34.41
C ILE A 14 17.81 0.64 35.36
N SER A 15 17.52 1.82 34.83
CA SER A 15 17.28 3.04 35.59
C SER A 15 15.81 3.31 35.89
N LYS A 16 14.95 2.28 35.90
CA LYS A 16 13.48 2.46 36.05
C LYS A 16 13.05 3.07 37.39
N ASN A 17 13.90 2.96 38.41
CA ASN A 17 13.67 3.51 39.75
C ASN A 17 14.30 4.91 39.92
N ASP A 18 15.04 5.39 38.91
CA ASP A 18 15.56 6.75 38.89
C ASP A 18 14.42 7.72 38.53
N LYS A 19 14.62 9.02 38.81
CA LYS A 19 13.61 10.05 38.57
C LYS A 19 13.80 10.74 37.22
N TYR A 20 12.71 10.84 36.47
CA TYR A 20 12.68 11.45 35.15
C TYR A 20 11.84 12.73 35.10
N ALA A 21 12.28 13.69 34.30
CA ALA A 21 11.50 14.83 33.86
C ALA A 21 11.32 14.74 32.34
N PHE A 22 10.15 15.16 31.84
CA PHE A 22 9.89 15.29 30.40
C PHE A 22 9.92 16.75 29.98
N LEU A 23 10.50 17.02 28.80
CA LEU A 23 10.32 18.28 28.08
C LEU A 23 9.52 17.99 26.81
N LEU A 24 8.28 18.47 26.75
CA LEU A 24 7.35 18.25 25.64
C LEU A 24 7.26 19.51 24.76
N GLY A 25 7.55 19.34 23.47
CA GLY A 25 7.38 20.40 22.46
C GLY A 25 6.16 20.20 21.57
N ALA A 26 5.97 21.13 20.63
CA ALA A 26 4.77 21.18 19.79
C ALA A 26 4.57 19.92 18.92
N GLY A 27 5.64 19.18 18.64
CA GLY A 27 5.56 17.90 17.93
C GLY A 27 4.81 16.79 18.68
N CYS A 28 4.64 16.90 20.00
CA CYS A 28 3.85 15.96 20.79
C CYS A 28 2.34 16.08 20.52
N SER A 29 1.86 17.26 20.14
CA SER A 29 0.43 17.55 20.00
C SER A 29 -0.14 17.19 18.61
N ILE A 30 0.72 16.80 17.66
CA ILE A 30 0.34 16.48 16.27
C ILE A 30 -0.74 15.41 16.18
N SER A 31 -0.56 14.27 16.85
CA SER A 31 -1.54 13.17 16.86
C SER A 31 -2.88 13.56 17.48
N SER A 32 -2.90 14.63 18.28
CA SER A 32 -4.11 15.17 18.92
C SER A 32 -4.84 16.19 18.03
N GLY A 33 -4.35 16.41 16.80
CA GLY A 33 -4.92 17.34 15.83
C GLY A 33 -4.37 18.78 15.91
N ILE A 34 -3.34 19.03 16.73
CA ILE A 34 -2.75 20.36 16.89
C ILE A 34 -1.49 20.47 16.03
N GLN A 35 -1.38 21.57 15.29
CA GLN A 35 -0.27 21.83 14.39
C GLN A 35 1.08 21.99 15.12
N SER A 36 2.17 21.58 14.45
CA SER A 36 3.52 21.85 14.96
C SER A 36 3.92 23.31 14.75
N ALA A 37 4.98 23.77 15.44
CA ALA A 37 5.54 25.11 15.24
C ALA A 37 6.01 25.33 13.79
N SER A 38 6.53 24.29 13.12
CA SER A 38 6.90 24.37 11.71
C SER A 38 5.70 24.49 10.79
N ASP A 39 4.59 23.83 11.14
CA ASP A 39 3.34 23.90 10.37
C ASP A 39 2.75 25.31 10.47
N CYS A 40 2.75 25.89 11.68
CA CYS A 40 2.34 27.28 11.89
C CYS A 40 3.14 28.26 11.03
N ILE A 41 4.48 28.12 10.95
CA ILE A 41 5.32 28.96 10.09
C ILE A 41 4.86 28.91 8.64
N TRP A 42 4.61 27.71 8.11
CA TRP A 42 4.20 27.56 6.71
C TRP A 42 2.77 28.04 6.45
N GLU A 43 1.87 27.86 7.40
CA GLU A 43 0.53 28.45 7.33
C GLU A 43 0.60 29.98 7.29
N TRP A 44 1.38 30.60 8.18
CA TRP A 44 1.56 32.06 8.19
C TRP A 44 2.20 32.56 6.90
N LYS A 45 3.23 31.87 6.38
CA LYS A 45 3.83 32.18 5.08
C LYS A 45 2.81 32.10 3.95
N LYS A 46 1.95 31.07 3.95
CA LYS A 46 0.87 30.90 2.99
C LYS A 46 -0.15 32.05 3.10
N MET A 47 -0.62 32.39 4.31
CA MET A 47 -1.56 33.49 4.53
C MET A 47 -1.00 34.83 4.01
N ILE A 48 0.27 35.13 4.31
CA ILE A 48 0.96 36.32 3.80
C ILE A 48 1.00 36.29 2.27
N TYR A 49 1.34 35.15 1.68
CA TYR A 49 1.36 34.98 0.22
C TYR A 49 -0.03 35.19 -0.41
N GLU A 50 -1.07 34.55 0.11
CA GLU A 50 -2.45 34.63 -0.42
C GLU A 50 -3.01 36.05 -0.35
N THR A 51 -2.84 36.70 0.80
CA THR A 51 -3.32 38.08 1.03
C THR A 51 -2.59 39.10 0.16
N ASN A 52 -1.31 38.90 -0.16
CA ASN A 52 -0.55 39.82 -1.03
C ASN A 52 -0.80 39.58 -2.53
N ASN A 53 -1.23 38.39 -2.94
CA ASN A 53 -1.42 38.06 -4.36
C ASN A 53 -2.89 38.03 -4.79
N ASN A 54 -3.87 38.17 -3.87
CA ASN A 54 -5.32 38.05 -4.16
C ASN A 54 -5.69 36.72 -4.84
N ILE A 55 -4.97 35.66 -4.52
CA ILE A 55 -5.16 34.32 -5.10
C ILE A 55 -5.66 33.39 -3.99
N SER A 56 -6.89 32.91 -4.13
CA SER A 56 -7.41 31.74 -3.41
C SER A 56 -7.31 30.54 -4.34
N ASP A 57 -6.12 29.96 -4.47
CA ASP A 57 -5.88 28.82 -5.36
C ASP A 57 -5.89 27.52 -4.54
N GLU A 58 -6.90 26.67 -4.77
CA GLU A 58 -7.02 25.33 -4.18
C GLU A 58 -5.73 24.50 -4.36
N SER A 59 -4.94 24.75 -5.41
CA SER A 59 -3.69 24.01 -5.66
C SER A 59 -2.55 24.34 -4.67
N LEU A 60 -2.65 25.46 -3.95
CA LEU A 60 -1.71 25.88 -2.90
C LEU A 60 -2.25 25.63 -1.48
N GLU A 61 -3.42 24.99 -1.34
CA GLU A 61 -4.01 24.72 -0.02
C GLU A 61 -3.07 23.93 0.88
N ASN A 62 -2.43 22.90 0.32
CA ASN A 62 -1.51 22.02 1.03
C ASN A 62 -0.08 22.60 1.05
N PHE A 63 0.27 23.31 2.12
CA PHE A 63 1.60 23.88 2.32
C PHE A 63 2.67 22.87 2.75
N LYS A 64 2.34 21.59 2.98
CA LYS A 64 3.34 20.53 3.26
C LYS A 64 3.94 19.94 2.00
N ASN A 65 3.30 20.13 0.85
CA ASN A 65 3.89 19.76 -0.42
C ASN A 65 5.18 20.59 -0.64
N LYS A 66 6.32 19.91 -0.77
CA LYS A 66 7.64 20.55 -1.01
C LYS A 66 7.62 21.51 -2.18
N LYS A 67 6.80 21.22 -3.20
CA LYS A 67 6.58 22.11 -4.33
C LYS A 67 5.96 23.43 -3.86
N ASN A 68 4.83 23.39 -3.15
CA ASN A 68 4.12 24.57 -2.68
C ASN A 68 4.99 25.39 -1.73
N GLN A 69 5.76 24.74 -0.87
CA GLN A 69 6.78 25.39 -0.03
C GLN A 69 7.81 26.17 -0.86
N ASN A 70 8.33 25.58 -1.93
CA ASN A 70 9.29 26.26 -2.81
C ASN A 70 8.65 27.44 -3.53
N ILE A 71 7.38 27.33 -3.93
CA ILE A 71 6.64 28.42 -4.58
C ILE A 71 6.54 29.62 -3.63
N ILE A 72 6.02 29.38 -2.43
CA ILE A 72 5.82 30.41 -1.41
C ILE A 72 7.18 31.00 -1.01
N GLN A 73 8.19 30.16 -0.77
CA GLN A 73 9.53 30.63 -0.37
C GLN A 73 10.21 31.46 -1.45
N ASN A 74 10.17 31.04 -2.72
CA ASN A 74 10.76 31.82 -3.81
C ASN A 74 10.09 33.20 -3.93
N TRP A 75 8.77 33.28 -3.70
CA TRP A 75 8.07 34.57 -3.66
C TRP A 75 8.54 35.42 -2.49
N LEU A 76 8.64 34.86 -1.28
CA LEU A 76 9.13 35.55 -0.08
C LEU A 76 10.55 36.07 -0.26
N ASP A 77 11.45 35.24 -0.77
CA ASP A 77 12.86 35.59 -1.01
C ASP A 77 12.99 36.75 -2.02
N ASN A 78 12.15 36.78 -3.06
CA ASN A 78 12.13 37.85 -4.05
C ASN A 78 11.67 39.20 -3.50
N GLN A 79 10.95 39.24 -2.36
CA GLN A 79 10.57 40.51 -1.73
C GLN A 79 11.73 41.15 -0.96
N GLY A 80 12.79 40.39 -0.63
CA GLY A 80 13.99 40.89 0.04
C GLY A 80 13.84 41.32 1.52
N ARG A 81 12.64 41.23 2.09
CA ARG A 81 12.34 41.63 3.49
C ARG A 81 12.07 40.47 4.45
N PHE A 82 11.87 39.26 3.91
CA PHE A 82 11.50 38.09 4.69
C PHE A 82 12.72 37.24 5.07
N PRO A 83 12.69 36.54 6.23
CA PRO A 83 13.75 35.60 6.59
C PRO A 83 13.92 34.49 5.55
N THR A 84 15.18 34.12 5.30
CA THR A 84 15.51 32.96 4.47
C THR A 84 14.96 31.68 5.09
N LYS A 85 14.62 30.72 4.24
CA LYS A 85 14.14 29.39 4.65
C LYS A 85 15.03 28.76 5.72
N ASP A 86 14.40 28.15 6.72
CA ASP A 86 15.02 27.42 7.83
C ASP A 86 15.84 28.30 8.79
N SER A 87 15.69 29.63 8.72
CA SER A 87 16.28 30.55 9.69
C SER A 87 15.68 30.35 11.09
N ASP A 88 16.49 30.55 12.13
CA ASP A 88 16.08 30.38 13.52
C ASP A 88 15.00 31.41 13.94
N ILE A 89 14.94 32.56 13.26
CA ILE A 89 14.00 33.65 13.56
C ILE A 89 12.63 33.49 12.88
N GLU A 90 12.46 32.49 11.99
CA GLU A 90 11.23 32.37 11.17
C GLU A 90 9.97 32.34 12.03
N TYR A 91 9.96 31.56 13.11
CA TYR A 91 8.78 31.43 13.97
C TYR A 91 8.34 32.79 14.51
N SER A 92 9.25 33.49 15.17
CA SER A 92 8.95 34.76 15.82
C SER A 92 8.62 35.87 14.83
N PHE A 93 9.34 35.90 13.69
CA PHE A 93 9.10 36.86 12.63
C PHE A 93 7.71 36.68 12.01
N TYR A 94 7.38 35.47 11.54
CA TYR A 94 6.12 35.23 10.84
C TYR A 94 4.91 35.25 11.78
N ALA A 95 5.06 34.89 13.05
CA ALA A 95 4.00 35.06 14.05
C ALA A 95 3.61 36.54 14.19
N ASN A 96 4.60 37.43 14.28
CA ASN A 96 4.37 38.88 14.40
C ASN A 96 3.89 39.52 13.09
N GLU A 97 4.49 39.14 11.97
CA GLU A 97 4.14 39.67 10.64
C GLU A 97 2.71 39.27 10.23
N CYS A 98 2.29 38.03 10.53
CA CYS A 98 0.95 37.56 10.21
C CYS A 98 -0.10 38.09 11.21
N PHE A 99 0.26 38.18 12.50
CA PHE A 99 -0.63 38.59 13.58
C PHE A 99 0.07 39.59 14.51
N PRO A 100 0.12 40.88 14.15
CA PRO A 100 0.79 41.90 14.96
C PRO A 100 0.03 42.20 16.26
N ILE A 101 -1.27 41.92 16.32
CA ILE A 101 -2.12 42.14 17.49
C ILE A 101 -2.09 40.89 18.39
N ASP A 102 -1.67 41.06 19.64
CA ASP A 102 -1.53 39.96 20.63
C ASP A 102 -2.81 39.16 20.82
N ASP A 103 -3.98 39.83 20.82
CA ASP A 103 -5.28 39.18 20.98
C ASP A 103 -5.63 38.26 19.80
N ASP A 104 -5.20 38.59 18.59
CA ASP A 104 -5.41 37.74 17.42
C ASP A 104 -4.50 36.51 17.44
N ARG A 105 -3.26 36.65 17.96
CA ARG A 105 -2.39 35.50 18.26
C ARG A 105 -3.03 34.55 19.27
N ARG A 106 -3.60 35.09 20.36
CA ARG A 106 -4.34 34.28 21.35
C ARG A 106 -5.52 33.54 20.72
N LYS A 107 -6.36 34.23 19.93
CA LYS A 107 -7.49 33.62 19.21
C LYS A 107 -7.04 32.53 18.25
N TYR A 108 -5.92 32.73 17.54
CA TYR A 108 -5.35 31.73 16.64
C TYR A 108 -5.00 30.45 17.41
N PHE A 109 -4.22 30.55 18.50
CA PHE A 109 -3.84 29.38 19.30
C PHE A 109 -5.04 28.73 20.00
N GLN A 110 -6.00 29.53 20.48
CA GLN A 110 -7.25 29.03 21.03
C GLN A 110 -8.03 28.21 19.99
N LYS A 111 -8.10 28.67 18.74
CA LYS A 111 -8.79 27.99 17.65
C LYS A 111 -8.13 26.64 17.34
N ILE A 112 -6.81 26.61 17.14
CA ILE A 112 -6.12 25.35 16.77
C ILE A 112 -6.06 24.34 17.93
N CYS A 113 -6.09 24.79 19.19
CA CYS A 113 -6.13 23.92 20.35
C CYS A 113 -7.56 23.48 20.73
N SER A 114 -8.60 24.09 20.14
CA SER A 114 -9.99 23.79 20.47
C SER A 114 -10.39 22.38 20.05
N ASN A 115 -11.18 21.70 20.89
CA ASN A 115 -11.66 20.32 20.69
C ASN A 115 -10.58 19.23 20.58
N ALA A 116 -9.29 19.56 20.69
CA ALA A 116 -8.21 18.60 20.72
C ALA A 116 -8.37 17.66 21.92
N GLN A 117 -8.10 16.37 21.70
CA GLN A 117 -8.20 15.34 22.73
C GLN A 117 -6.84 14.69 22.96
N PRO A 118 -6.48 14.32 24.20
CA PRO A 118 -5.18 13.72 24.48
C PRO A 118 -4.98 12.40 23.71
N SER A 119 -3.88 12.33 22.95
CA SER A 119 -3.43 11.09 22.29
C SER A 119 -2.93 10.05 23.31
N ILE A 120 -2.65 8.83 22.83
CA ILE A 120 -2.11 7.74 23.66
C ILE A 120 -0.78 8.11 24.31
N GLY A 121 0.04 8.96 23.68
CA GLY A 121 1.28 9.45 24.26
C GLY A 121 1.03 10.26 25.53
N TYR A 122 0.03 11.12 25.54
CA TYR A 122 -0.33 11.88 26.75
C TYR A 122 -0.94 10.99 27.83
N LYS A 123 -1.84 10.07 27.48
CA LYS A 123 -2.43 9.10 28.43
C LYS A 123 -1.37 8.19 29.05
N GLY A 124 -0.44 7.68 28.25
CA GLY A 124 0.71 6.89 28.71
C GLY A 124 1.63 7.70 29.61
N THR A 125 1.88 8.98 29.27
CA THR A 125 2.65 9.90 30.12
C THR A 125 1.99 10.09 31.50
N ALA A 126 0.66 10.24 31.55
CA ALA A 126 -0.07 10.33 32.81
C ALA A 126 0.04 9.03 33.65
N LEU A 127 -0.02 7.85 33.03
CA LEU A 127 0.19 6.58 33.74
C LEU A 127 1.64 6.38 34.20
N LEU A 128 2.63 6.83 33.43
CA LEU A 128 4.04 6.84 33.86
C LEU A 128 4.25 7.74 35.09
N ALA A 129 3.54 8.89 35.16
CA ALA A 129 3.52 9.73 36.35
C ALA A 129 2.84 9.03 37.54
N LYS A 130 1.67 8.41 37.31
CA LYS A 130 0.94 7.62 38.32
C LYS A 130 1.75 6.44 38.87
N PHE A 131 2.60 5.82 38.04
CA PHE A 131 3.55 4.78 38.44
C PHE A 131 4.74 5.32 39.29
N GLY A 132 4.98 6.65 39.25
CA GLY A 132 6.08 7.31 39.96
C GLY A 132 7.39 7.40 39.17
N PHE A 133 7.39 7.03 37.89
CA PHE A 133 8.54 7.14 36.98
C PHE A 133 8.79 8.59 36.55
N LEU A 134 7.72 9.32 36.25
CA LEU A 134 7.76 10.71 35.79
C LEU A 134 7.43 11.68 36.93
N ASP A 135 8.35 12.61 37.20
CA ASP A 135 8.30 13.51 38.35
C ASP A 135 7.80 14.92 37.98
N SER A 136 7.99 15.35 36.73
CA SER A 136 7.49 16.64 36.20
C SER A 136 7.41 16.65 34.68
N VAL A 137 6.49 17.44 34.14
CA VAL A 137 6.43 17.79 32.72
C VAL A 137 6.75 19.28 32.55
N TRP A 138 7.73 19.58 31.72
CA TRP A 138 8.04 20.91 31.24
C TRP A 138 7.56 20.99 29.80
N THR A 139 6.88 22.07 29.41
CA THR A 139 6.36 22.17 28.05
C THR A 139 6.42 23.59 27.49
N THR A 140 6.70 23.68 26.20
CA THR A 140 6.56 24.91 25.40
C THR A 140 5.18 25.03 24.76
N ASN A 141 4.29 24.06 24.99
CA ASN A 141 3.00 24.01 24.32
C ASN A 141 1.97 24.85 25.09
N PHE A 142 1.04 25.44 24.33
CA PHE A 142 -0.05 26.23 24.88
C PHE A 142 -1.30 25.38 25.19
N ASP A 143 -1.33 24.13 24.75
CA ASP A 143 -2.45 23.21 24.95
C ASP A 143 -2.54 22.65 26.38
N ASP A 144 -3.63 21.95 26.66
CA ASP A 144 -3.93 21.34 27.96
C ASP A 144 -3.91 19.81 27.93
N LEU A 145 -3.36 19.20 26.87
CA LEU A 145 -3.53 17.78 26.59
C LEU A 145 -2.97 16.88 27.71
N ILE A 146 -1.86 17.27 28.33
CA ILE A 146 -1.29 16.51 29.45
C ILE A 146 -2.14 16.60 30.72
N ARG A 147 -2.74 17.77 31.01
CA ARG A 147 -3.66 17.94 32.14
C ARG A 147 -4.91 17.10 31.92
N ASP A 148 -5.50 17.21 30.74
CA ASP A 148 -6.71 16.49 30.39
C ASP A 148 -6.45 14.96 30.40
N ALA A 149 -5.25 14.53 30.00
CA ALA A 149 -4.81 13.13 30.17
C ALA A 149 -4.73 12.72 31.65
N CYS A 150 -4.11 13.51 32.52
CA CYS A 150 -4.08 13.22 33.96
C CYS A 150 -5.49 13.08 34.55
N ILE A 151 -6.40 13.99 34.20
CA ILE A 151 -7.81 13.93 34.61
C ILE A 151 -8.46 12.63 34.13
N SER A 152 -8.26 12.26 32.85
CA SER A 152 -8.81 11.02 32.28
C SER A 152 -8.33 9.75 32.99
N GLN A 153 -7.10 9.77 33.53
CA GLN A 153 -6.47 8.66 34.25
C GLN A 153 -6.66 8.75 35.78
N ARG A 154 -7.52 9.67 36.24
CA ARG A 154 -7.79 9.93 37.65
C ARG A 154 -6.53 10.23 38.45
N PHE A 155 -5.60 10.97 37.86
CA PHE A 155 -4.35 11.42 38.47
C PHE A 155 -4.36 12.94 38.62
N GLN A 156 -3.86 13.45 39.74
CA GLN A 156 -3.86 14.88 40.01
C GLN A 156 -2.72 15.56 39.24
N SER A 157 -3.00 16.70 38.63
CA SER A 157 -2.00 17.51 37.95
C SER A 157 -2.12 18.98 38.35
N ILE A 158 -1.01 19.72 38.25
CA ILE A 158 -0.96 21.14 38.62
C ILE A 158 -0.28 21.92 37.51
N ASP A 159 -0.99 22.91 36.98
CA ASP A 159 -0.45 23.83 36.00
C ASP A 159 0.29 24.99 36.69
N ILE A 160 1.55 25.18 36.29
CA ILE A 160 2.40 26.32 36.65
C ILE A 160 2.73 27.07 35.36
N SER A 161 2.24 28.31 35.24
CA SER A 161 2.42 29.18 34.08
C SER A 161 3.17 30.47 34.48
N LEU A 162 3.43 31.34 33.50
CA LEU A 162 4.11 32.62 33.73
C LEU A 162 3.35 33.55 34.71
N ASP A 163 2.04 33.38 34.87
CA ASP A 163 1.23 34.18 35.80
C ASP A 163 1.40 33.74 37.27
N ASN A 164 1.94 32.55 37.54
CA ASN A 164 2.00 31.99 38.88
C ASN A 164 3.33 31.28 39.19
N THR A 165 4.44 31.78 38.62
CA THR A 165 5.79 31.21 38.74
C THR A 165 6.20 30.90 40.18
N SER A 166 5.79 31.71 41.16
CA SER A 166 6.08 31.51 42.60
C SER A 166 5.55 30.17 43.17
N ARG A 167 4.56 29.54 42.53
CA ARG A 167 4.04 28.21 42.92
C ARG A 167 5.08 27.10 42.81
N ILE A 168 6.08 27.25 41.94
CA ILE A 168 7.14 26.24 41.76
C ILE A 168 8.06 26.14 42.97
N ASN A 169 8.20 27.24 43.74
CA ASN A 169 9.09 27.32 44.89
C ASN A 169 8.36 27.19 46.24
N SER A 170 7.05 27.47 46.26
CA SER A 170 6.25 27.52 47.50
C SER A 170 5.57 26.19 47.88
N ARG A 171 5.84 25.11 47.13
CA ARG A 171 5.21 23.80 47.34
C ARG A 171 6.21 22.69 47.60
N ALA A 172 5.89 21.82 48.57
CA ALA A 172 6.54 20.54 48.70
C ALA A 172 6.11 19.61 47.56
N GLN A 173 7.08 18.91 46.96
CA GLN A 173 6.83 17.99 45.86
C GLN A 173 6.16 16.71 46.39
N ASN A 174 5.08 16.25 45.74
CA ASN A 174 4.36 15.05 46.12
C ASN A 174 4.29 14.08 44.94
N ILE A 175 4.47 12.78 45.19
CA ILE A 175 4.42 11.71 44.19
C ILE A 175 2.99 11.48 43.69
N SER A 176 1.97 11.90 44.46
CA SER A 176 0.57 11.74 44.07
C SER A 176 0.06 12.79 43.06
N GLU A 177 0.93 13.65 42.55
CA GLU A 177 0.56 14.72 41.63
C GLU A 177 1.65 14.99 40.57
N LEU A 178 1.24 15.44 39.37
CA LEU A 178 2.16 15.84 38.31
C LEU A 178 2.24 17.38 38.20
N PRO A 179 3.39 18.00 38.51
CA PRO A 179 3.62 19.39 38.13
C PRO A 179 3.83 19.50 36.61
N ILE A 180 3.05 20.39 35.98
CA ILE A 180 3.11 20.75 34.56
C ILE A 180 3.56 22.20 34.47
N ILE A 181 4.78 22.44 33.97
CA ILE A 181 5.38 23.77 33.86
C ILE A 181 5.29 24.26 32.41
N LYS A 182 4.46 25.29 32.16
CA LYS A 182 4.26 25.92 30.85
C LYS A 182 5.25 27.07 30.63
N LEU A 183 6.36 26.77 29.96
CA LEU A 183 7.52 27.67 29.79
C LEU A 183 7.23 28.90 28.92
N HIS A 184 6.28 28.81 27.98
CA HIS A 184 5.93 29.89 27.04
C HIS A 184 4.59 30.58 27.36
N GLY A 185 3.93 30.20 28.45
CA GLY A 185 2.62 30.73 28.84
C GLY A 185 1.44 29.84 28.45
N ASP A 186 0.23 30.36 28.62
CA ASP A 186 -1.04 29.69 28.34
C ASP A 186 -1.98 30.69 27.64
N PHE A 187 -2.65 30.31 26.56
CA PHE A 187 -3.56 31.24 25.86
C PHE A 187 -4.78 31.61 26.72
N LYS A 188 -5.09 30.83 27.75
CA LYS A 188 -6.22 31.08 28.67
C LYS A 188 -5.89 32.10 29.76
N TYR A 189 -4.61 32.24 30.12
CA TYR A 189 -4.15 33.03 31.25
C TYR A 189 -2.81 33.72 30.91
N GLY A 190 -2.84 35.05 30.82
CA GLY A 190 -1.64 35.88 30.76
C GLY A 190 -1.05 36.11 29.36
N ASP A 191 0.21 36.50 29.35
CA ASP A 191 0.98 36.84 28.15
C ASP A 191 1.56 35.57 27.49
N LEU A 192 1.50 35.51 26.16
CA LEU A 192 2.11 34.44 25.36
C LEU A 192 3.51 34.85 24.90
N LYS A 193 4.46 33.90 24.84
CA LYS A 193 5.78 34.13 24.24
C LYS A 193 5.84 33.57 22.81
N ASN A 194 5.63 34.44 21.82
CA ASN A 194 5.71 34.15 20.39
C ASN A 194 6.70 35.05 19.62
N THR A 195 7.08 36.23 20.12
CA THR A 195 7.98 37.18 19.44
C THR A 195 9.45 37.07 19.90
N GLU A 196 10.38 37.68 19.16
CA GLU A 196 11.79 37.71 19.58
C GLU A 196 11.98 38.43 20.92
N GLU A 197 11.25 39.53 21.15
CA GLU A 197 11.35 40.28 22.40
C GLU A 197 10.87 39.46 23.60
N GLU A 198 9.79 38.70 23.41
CA GLU A 198 9.22 37.80 24.42
C GLU A 198 10.13 36.57 24.71
N LEU A 199 10.81 36.03 23.69
CA LEU A 199 11.68 34.84 23.80
C LEU A 199 13.13 35.18 24.20
N LYS A 200 13.56 36.45 24.14
CA LYS A 200 14.94 36.87 24.45
C LYS A 200 15.42 36.43 25.83
N LYS A 201 14.54 36.44 26.83
CA LYS A 201 14.86 35.99 28.20
C LYS A 201 13.80 35.02 28.71
N GLN A 202 14.24 33.82 29.07
CA GLN A 202 13.43 32.93 29.88
C GLN A 202 13.22 33.56 31.25
N ASP A 203 12.05 33.31 31.85
CA ASP A 203 11.74 33.78 33.19
C ASP A 203 12.83 33.30 34.17
N GLU A 204 13.37 34.23 34.98
CA GLU A 204 14.52 33.96 35.85
C GLU A 204 14.19 32.88 36.88
N VAL A 205 12.96 32.86 37.40
CA VAL A 205 12.49 31.86 38.36
C VAL A 205 12.44 30.47 37.73
N PHE A 206 11.88 30.35 36.52
CA PHE A 206 11.85 29.07 35.80
C PHE A 206 13.24 28.58 35.40
N ARG A 207 14.15 29.48 34.99
CA ARG A 207 15.53 29.13 34.66
C ARG A 207 16.26 28.56 35.87
N GLU A 208 16.26 29.29 36.99
CA GLU A 208 16.91 28.86 38.22
C GLU A 208 16.34 27.53 38.70
N LYS A 209 15.01 27.40 38.69
CA LYS A 209 14.36 26.17 39.15
C LYS A 209 14.64 24.99 38.24
N MET A 210 14.68 25.16 36.92
CA MET A 210 15.05 24.07 36.01
C MET A 210 16.48 23.58 36.26
N ILE A 211 17.42 24.51 36.51
CA ILE A 211 18.82 24.17 36.83
C ILE A 211 18.93 23.39 38.15
N GLU A 212 18.22 23.84 39.19
CA GLU A 212 18.16 23.13 40.47
C GLU A 212 17.49 21.75 40.32
N TYR A 213 16.36 21.70 39.63
CA TYR A 213 15.49 20.54 39.56
C TYR A 213 16.06 19.39 38.73
N LEU A 214 16.77 19.70 37.64
CA LEU A 214 17.42 18.71 36.78
C LEU A 214 18.82 18.30 37.28
N ALA A 215 19.26 18.85 38.41
CA ALA A 215 20.55 18.52 38.99
C ALA A 215 20.67 17.05 39.42
N ASP A 216 19.56 16.38 39.76
CA ASP A 216 19.55 14.97 40.22
C ASP A 216 18.65 14.05 39.39
N LYS A 217 18.00 14.58 38.34
CA LYS A 217 17.01 13.86 37.51
C LYS A 217 17.49 13.65 36.08
N HIS A 218 16.97 12.61 35.44
CA HIS A 218 17.15 12.37 34.01
C HIS A 218 16.14 13.18 33.20
N LEU A 219 16.54 13.70 32.04
CA LEU A 219 15.64 14.47 31.16
C LEU A 219 15.39 13.70 29.87
N ILE A 220 14.12 13.50 29.53
CA ILE A 220 13.68 13.01 28.22
C ILE A 220 13.01 14.16 27.47
N VAL A 221 13.56 14.54 26.32
CA VAL A 221 13.02 15.60 25.47
C VAL A 221 12.28 14.97 24.29
N LEU A 222 11.02 15.33 24.08
CA LEU A 222 10.14 14.77 23.03
C LEU A 222 9.46 15.92 22.27
N GLY A 223 9.37 15.79 20.94
CA GLY A 223 8.58 16.71 20.10
C GLY A 223 9.08 18.17 20.06
N TYR A 224 10.28 18.45 20.57
CA TYR A 224 10.86 19.79 20.63
C TYR A 224 12.02 19.95 19.64
N SER A 225 12.05 21.07 18.91
CA SER A 225 13.02 21.32 17.83
C SER A 225 14.32 22.00 18.29
N GLY A 226 14.32 22.60 19.49
CA GLY A 226 15.48 23.34 20.02
C GLY A 226 15.68 24.73 19.44
N ARG A 227 14.61 25.37 18.91
CA ARG A 227 14.69 26.72 18.31
C ARG A 227 14.76 27.86 19.33
N ASP A 228 14.26 27.69 20.55
CA ASP A 228 14.37 28.72 21.60
C ASP A 228 15.78 28.77 22.19
N HIS A 229 16.54 29.80 21.83
CA HIS A 229 17.90 30.02 22.33
C HIS A 229 17.97 30.16 23.85
N SER A 230 16.97 30.76 24.49
CA SER A 230 16.95 30.99 25.94
C SER A 230 16.82 29.68 26.71
N LEU A 231 15.91 28.81 26.27
CA LEU A 231 15.74 27.46 26.83
C LEU A 231 16.96 26.58 26.53
N MET A 232 17.50 26.62 25.32
CA MET A 232 18.69 25.85 24.96
C MET A 232 19.93 26.28 25.75
N ASN A 233 20.09 27.58 26.03
CA ASN A 233 21.15 28.08 26.91
C ASN A 233 20.94 27.62 28.36
N THR A 234 19.68 27.60 28.83
CA THR A 234 19.36 27.05 30.16
C THR A 234 19.76 25.58 30.27
N LEU A 235 19.47 24.76 29.25
CA LEU A 235 19.90 23.36 29.21
C LEU A 235 21.43 23.22 29.15
N LYS A 236 22.14 24.09 28.42
CA LYS A 236 23.62 24.11 28.44
C LYS A 236 24.14 24.37 29.85
N ASP A 237 23.52 25.27 30.60
CA ASP A 237 23.90 25.57 31.99
C ASP A 237 23.63 24.39 32.93
N VAL A 238 22.46 23.72 32.81
CA VAL A 238 22.12 22.50 33.56
C VAL A 238 23.25 21.48 33.46
N TYR A 239 23.68 21.19 32.23
CA TYR A 239 24.71 20.18 31.96
C TYR A 239 26.16 20.69 32.11
N SER A 240 26.33 21.94 32.53
CA SER A 240 27.65 22.49 32.92
C SER A 240 27.93 22.33 34.42
N LYS A 241 26.91 22.10 35.25
CA LYS A 241 27.05 21.93 36.71
C LYS A 241 27.29 20.48 37.12
N ASP A 242 27.96 20.29 38.27
CA ASP A 242 28.16 18.99 38.88
C ASP A 242 26.85 18.46 39.48
N GLY A 243 26.34 17.35 38.93
CA GLY A 243 25.15 16.68 39.45
C GLY A 243 24.29 16.06 38.34
N GLY A 244 24.18 16.72 37.18
CA GLY A 244 23.18 16.40 36.16
C GLY A 244 23.05 14.92 35.78
N GLY A 245 21.79 14.46 35.72
CA GLY A 245 21.40 13.15 35.21
C GLY A 245 21.67 12.99 33.71
N ARG A 246 21.12 11.93 33.09
CA ARG A 246 21.28 11.69 31.65
C ARG A 246 20.31 12.56 30.84
N LEU A 247 20.77 13.06 29.70
CA LEU A 247 19.93 13.71 28.69
C LEU A 247 19.62 12.71 27.58
N TYR A 248 18.33 12.47 27.36
CA TYR A 248 17.82 11.68 26.26
C TYR A 248 17.02 12.59 25.34
N TRP A 249 17.60 12.98 24.21
CA TRP A 249 16.91 13.78 23.20
C TRP A 249 16.24 12.84 22.19
N CYS A 250 14.94 12.62 22.34
CA CYS A 250 14.13 11.82 21.44
C CYS A 250 13.67 12.69 20.26
N GLY A 251 14.47 12.69 19.20
CA GLY A 251 14.16 13.42 17.98
C GLY A 251 13.30 12.60 17.02
N TYR A 252 12.64 13.28 16.10
CA TYR A 252 11.90 12.65 15.01
C TYR A 252 12.89 12.24 13.92
N HIS A 253 13.03 10.93 13.68
CA HIS A 253 14.04 10.36 12.80
C HIS A 253 15.47 10.82 13.15
N GLU A 254 16.39 10.81 12.19
CA GLU A 254 17.78 11.26 12.36
C GLU A 254 17.95 12.78 12.20
N ASN A 255 16.86 13.55 12.16
CA ASN A 255 16.86 14.99 11.90
C ASN A 255 17.32 15.82 13.12
N LYS A 256 18.64 15.96 13.27
CA LYS A 256 19.27 16.76 14.32
C LYS A 256 19.47 18.20 13.87
N SER A 257 18.91 19.14 14.61
CA SER A 257 19.28 20.55 14.44
C SER A 257 20.72 20.80 14.93
N LYS A 258 21.34 21.85 14.39
CA LYS A 258 22.68 22.29 14.79
C LYS A 258 22.73 22.58 16.29
N THR A 259 21.73 23.28 16.82
CA THR A 259 21.61 23.64 18.23
C THR A 259 21.53 22.42 19.15
N VAL A 260 20.80 21.38 18.74
CA VAL A 260 20.71 20.11 19.49
C VAL A 260 22.05 19.36 19.45
N THR A 261 22.70 19.33 18.29
CA THR A 261 24.02 18.72 18.14
C THR A 261 25.06 19.41 19.04
N GLU A 262 25.03 20.74 19.09
CA GLU A 262 25.87 21.53 19.98
C GLU A 262 25.59 21.25 21.46
N LEU A 263 24.32 21.17 21.88
CA LEU A 263 23.95 20.83 23.26
C LEU A 263 24.46 19.43 23.65
N ILE A 264 24.23 18.43 22.79
CA ILE A 264 24.68 17.06 23.04
C ILE A 264 26.21 16.98 23.11
N ASN A 265 26.91 17.70 22.24
CA ASN A 265 28.37 17.75 22.27
C ASN A 265 28.86 18.47 23.53
N HIS A 266 28.22 19.59 23.90
CA HIS A 266 28.53 20.34 25.13
C HIS A 266 28.39 19.47 26.38
N ALA A 267 27.26 18.80 26.54
CA ALA A 267 27.00 17.92 27.69
C ALA A 267 27.93 16.68 27.73
N ASN A 268 28.42 16.22 26.57
CA ASN A 268 29.32 15.08 26.50
C ASN A 268 30.80 15.42 26.69
N LYS A 269 31.23 16.69 26.45
CA LYS A 269 32.63 17.12 26.66
C LYS A 269 33.14 16.82 28.07
N THR A 270 32.26 16.86 29.07
CA THR A 270 32.62 16.67 30.48
C THR A 270 32.21 15.31 31.02
N ARG A 271 31.07 14.71 30.59
CA ARG A 271 30.48 13.56 31.30
C ARG A 271 29.90 12.42 30.45
N ASN A 272 29.92 12.46 29.10
CA ASN A 272 29.31 11.42 28.23
C ASN A 272 27.87 10.99 28.65
N LYS A 273 27.03 11.94 29.07
CA LYS A 273 25.67 11.68 29.61
C LYS A 273 24.52 12.09 28.69
N ALA A 274 24.80 12.57 27.47
CA ALA A 274 23.78 13.06 26.55
C ALA A 274 23.71 12.23 25.26
N PHE A 275 22.51 11.79 24.92
CA PHE A 275 22.25 10.91 23.79
C PHE A 275 21.16 11.47 22.90
N TYR A 276 21.35 11.37 21.59
CA TYR A 276 20.25 11.50 20.64
C TYR A 276 19.68 10.12 20.34
N ILE A 277 18.34 10.03 20.35
CA ILE A 277 17.58 8.83 20.06
C ILE A 277 16.63 9.16 18.92
N ALA A 278 16.79 8.47 17.78
CA ALA A 278 15.84 8.57 16.68
C ALA A 278 14.55 7.83 17.07
N THR A 279 13.41 8.49 16.92
CA THR A 279 12.09 7.95 17.24
C THR A 279 11.10 8.18 16.10
N GLU A 280 10.05 7.37 16.08
CA GLU A 280 8.95 7.42 15.10
C GLU A 280 7.83 8.40 15.49
N GLY A 281 8.11 9.29 16.45
CA GLY A 281 7.15 10.24 17.01
C GLY A 281 6.79 9.97 18.48
N PHE A 282 6.15 10.96 19.10
CA PHE A 282 5.85 10.98 20.53
C PHE A 282 4.99 9.79 21.00
N ASP A 283 3.87 9.53 20.32
CA ASP A 283 2.94 8.47 20.73
C ASP A 283 3.55 7.08 20.68
N ILE A 284 4.28 6.75 19.61
CA ILE A 284 4.93 5.44 19.45
C ILE A 284 6.03 5.28 20.51
N ALA A 285 6.84 6.31 20.72
CA ALA A 285 7.90 6.29 21.73
C ALA A 285 7.33 6.08 23.14
N ILE A 286 6.32 6.87 23.53
CA ILE A 286 5.70 6.74 24.86
C ILE A 286 4.94 5.42 25.01
N ARG A 287 4.26 4.92 23.95
CA ARG A 287 3.60 3.61 24.00
C ARG A 287 4.61 2.51 24.34
N GLN A 288 5.73 2.46 23.62
CA GLN A 288 6.77 1.47 23.84
C GLN A 288 7.46 1.62 25.20
N ILE A 289 7.68 2.86 25.68
CA ILE A 289 8.20 3.12 27.03
C ILE A 289 7.20 2.67 28.10
N SER A 290 5.90 2.99 27.93
CA SER A 290 4.84 2.64 28.87
C SER A 290 4.68 1.12 28.98
N GLN A 291 4.61 0.41 27.85
CA GLN A 291 4.58 -1.06 27.82
C GLN A 291 5.77 -1.67 28.57
N LEU A 292 6.95 -1.06 28.45
CA LEU A 292 8.18 -1.55 29.06
C LEU A 292 8.21 -1.34 30.58
N ILE A 293 7.87 -0.13 31.04
CA ILE A 293 8.00 0.29 32.44
C ILE A 293 6.83 -0.24 33.28
N LEU A 294 5.60 -0.11 32.74
CA LEU A 294 4.38 -0.50 33.45
C LEU A 294 4.24 -2.02 33.59
N ALA A 295 4.91 -2.83 32.76
CA ALA A 295 4.88 -4.29 32.84
C ALA A 295 5.25 -4.87 34.24
N SER A 296 5.95 -4.08 35.07
CA SER A 296 6.27 -4.47 36.45
C SER A 296 5.14 -4.25 37.47
N ASN A 297 4.08 -3.53 37.10
CA ASN A 297 2.87 -3.33 37.90
C ASN A 297 1.64 -3.79 37.09
N LYS A 298 1.08 -4.95 37.47
CA LYS A 298 -0.03 -5.59 36.76
C LYS A 298 -1.26 -4.69 36.62
N GLU A 299 -1.62 -3.94 37.65
CA GLU A 299 -2.82 -3.10 37.64
C GLU A 299 -2.69 -1.96 36.61
N LEU A 300 -1.55 -1.25 36.64
CA LEU A 300 -1.30 -0.15 35.69
C LEU A 300 -1.01 -0.66 34.26
N ASP A 301 -0.43 -1.86 34.11
CA ASP A 301 -0.27 -2.51 32.80
C ASP A 301 -1.62 -2.92 32.20
N GLU A 302 -2.54 -3.46 33.00
CA GLU A 302 -3.91 -3.77 32.58
C GLU A 302 -4.70 -2.48 32.27
N GLU A 303 -4.57 -1.43 33.09
CA GLU A 303 -5.14 -0.11 32.84
C GLU A 303 -4.64 0.44 31.50
N PHE A 304 -3.32 0.42 31.25
CA PHE A 304 -2.73 0.86 30.00
C PHE A 304 -3.22 0.06 28.78
N LYS A 305 -3.22 -1.27 28.87
CA LYS A 305 -3.75 -2.15 27.81
C LYS A 305 -5.23 -1.88 27.54
N SER A 306 -6.01 -1.57 28.57
CA SER A 306 -7.42 -1.24 28.43
C SER A 306 -7.63 0.10 27.72
N ILE A 307 -6.80 1.12 27.96
CA ILE A 307 -6.87 2.41 27.27
C ILE A 307 -6.60 2.25 25.77
N VAL A 308 -5.58 1.45 25.44
CA VAL A 308 -5.22 1.15 24.05
C VAL A 308 -6.38 0.45 23.32
N LYS A 309 -7.10 -0.46 24.00
CA LYS A 309 -8.21 -1.24 23.41
C LYS A 309 -9.61 -0.61 23.51
N ASN A 310 -9.89 0.19 24.54
CA ASN A 310 -11.23 0.76 24.81
C ASN A 310 -11.43 2.14 24.17
N SER A 311 -10.39 2.73 23.59
CA SER A 311 -10.48 4.05 22.95
C SER A 311 -11.08 4.01 21.54
N SER A 312 -11.28 2.82 20.96
CA SER A 312 -11.82 2.61 19.63
C SER A 312 -13.36 2.68 19.61
N LYS A 313 -13.89 3.53 18.72
CA LYS A 313 -15.30 3.44 18.31
C LYS A 313 -15.50 2.08 17.62
N ASN A 314 -16.28 1.17 18.20
CA ASN A 314 -16.66 -0.04 17.48
C ASN A 314 -17.64 0.31 16.36
N ILE A 315 -17.15 0.37 15.13
CA ILE A 315 -17.99 0.49 13.93
C ILE A 315 -18.48 -0.91 13.58
N GLU A 316 -19.79 -1.12 13.67
CA GLU A 316 -20.38 -2.36 13.16
C GLU A 316 -20.21 -2.44 11.64
N SER A 317 -19.64 -3.55 11.17
CA SER A 317 -19.50 -3.83 9.74
C SER A 317 -20.87 -4.08 9.11
N THR A 318 -21.28 -3.23 8.16
CA THR A 318 -22.62 -3.27 7.56
C THR A 318 -22.65 -4.15 6.32
N PRO A 319 -23.39 -5.27 6.24
CA PRO A 319 -23.42 -6.13 5.06
C PRO A 319 -23.49 -5.38 3.71
N PHE A 320 -22.69 -5.83 2.74
CA PHE A 320 -22.85 -5.37 1.36
C PHE A 320 -24.30 -5.57 0.92
N ASN A 321 -24.86 -4.53 0.31
CA ASN A 321 -26.22 -4.53 -0.18
C ASN A 321 -26.26 -3.81 -1.52
N LEU A 322 -26.09 -4.57 -2.60
CA LEU A 322 -26.16 -4.06 -3.95
C LEU A 322 -27.63 -3.98 -4.38
N VAL A 323 -28.12 -2.76 -4.55
CA VAL A 323 -29.51 -2.51 -4.97
C VAL A 323 -29.58 -2.50 -6.50
N GLN A 324 -30.14 -3.56 -7.06
CA GLN A 324 -30.43 -3.65 -8.49
C GLN A 324 -31.77 -2.98 -8.81
N ARG A 325 -31.80 -2.04 -9.76
CA ARG A 325 -33.03 -1.34 -10.18
C ARG A 325 -33.56 -1.84 -11.52
N LYS A 326 -32.67 -2.29 -12.42
CA LYS A 326 -33.01 -2.74 -13.79
C LYS A 326 -32.29 -4.02 -14.19
N SER A 327 -32.83 -4.71 -15.18
CA SER A 327 -32.25 -5.87 -15.87
C SER A 327 -31.78 -5.48 -17.26
N SER A 328 -30.56 -4.94 -17.36
CA SER A 328 -30.07 -4.37 -18.63
C SER A 328 -29.16 -5.31 -19.42
N THR A 329 -28.56 -6.31 -18.75
CA THR A 329 -27.63 -7.28 -19.33
C THR A 329 -27.68 -8.59 -18.53
N VAL A 330 -27.42 -9.73 -19.18
CA VAL A 330 -27.31 -11.04 -18.52
C VAL A 330 -25.91 -11.63 -18.74
N LEU A 331 -25.30 -12.13 -17.67
CA LEU A 331 -24.02 -12.84 -17.72
C LEU A 331 -24.22 -14.32 -17.44
N LYS A 332 -23.53 -15.18 -18.20
CA LYS A 332 -23.50 -16.64 -18.00
C LYS A 332 -22.18 -17.02 -17.35
N SER A 333 -22.21 -17.76 -16.24
CA SER A 333 -21.00 -18.22 -15.55
C SER A 333 -20.43 -19.51 -16.15
N ASN A 334 -19.24 -19.90 -15.68
CA ASN A 334 -18.71 -21.27 -15.81
C ASN A 334 -18.97 -22.14 -14.55
N CYS A 335 -19.90 -21.73 -13.68
CA CYS A 335 -20.17 -22.37 -12.39
C CYS A 335 -21.40 -23.28 -12.47
N PHE A 336 -21.22 -24.56 -12.14
CA PHE A 336 -22.27 -25.59 -12.16
C PHE A 336 -22.57 -26.04 -10.73
N PRO A 337 -23.81 -25.87 -10.22
CA PRO A 337 -24.16 -26.32 -8.88
C PRO A 337 -23.83 -27.81 -8.68
N ILE A 338 -23.13 -28.14 -7.60
CA ILE A 338 -22.72 -29.50 -7.25
C ILE A 338 -23.16 -29.87 -5.82
N GLN A 339 -23.52 -31.14 -5.62
CA GLN A 339 -23.70 -31.75 -4.31
C GLN A 339 -22.67 -32.87 -4.15
N PHE A 340 -22.05 -32.93 -2.98
CA PHE A 340 -21.04 -33.92 -2.62
C PHE A 340 -21.64 -35.11 -1.88
N PRO A 341 -20.91 -36.24 -1.80
CA PRO A 341 -21.24 -37.32 -0.87
C PRO A 341 -21.42 -36.80 0.56
N LYS A 342 -22.37 -37.41 1.31
CA LYS A 342 -22.65 -37.02 2.70
C LYS A 342 -21.67 -37.60 3.71
N GLU A 343 -20.94 -38.63 3.33
CA GLU A 343 -19.99 -39.34 4.18
C GLU A 343 -18.80 -39.83 3.37
N VAL A 344 -17.75 -40.25 4.08
CA VAL A 344 -16.45 -40.66 3.55
C VAL A 344 -15.85 -41.71 4.48
N TYR A 345 -15.03 -42.61 3.95
CA TYR A 345 -14.28 -43.54 4.80
C TYR A 345 -13.08 -42.83 5.44
N VAL A 346 -12.83 -43.13 6.71
CA VAL A 346 -11.72 -42.58 7.48
C VAL A 346 -11.06 -43.66 8.33
N PHE A 347 -9.74 -43.66 8.36
CA PHE A 347 -8.94 -44.55 9.21
C PHE A 347 -7.60 -43.88 9.61
N GLU A 348 -7.00 -44.34 10.71
CA GLU A 348 -5.64 -43.92 11.10
C GLU A 348 -4.60 -44.75 10.36
N HIS A 349 -3.42 -44.21 10.07
CA HIS A 349 -2.44 -44.91 9.25
C HIS A 349 -1.09 -45.14 9.94
N LYS A 350 -0.34 -46.12 9.46
CA LYS A 350 1.05 -46.42 9.88
C LYS A 350 2.13 -45.97 8.87
N ILE A 351 1.75 -45.18 7.85
CA ILE A 351 2.68 -44.65 6.84
C ILE A 351 3.80 -43.87 7.52
N SER A 352 5.06 -44.24 7.25
CA SER A 352 6.26 -43.54 7.69
C SER A 352 6.67 -42.48 6.67
N GLY A 353 7.16 -41.33 7.14
CA GLY A 353 7.55 -40.20 6.28
C GLY A 353 6.38 -39.27 5.93
N LYS A 354 6.47 -38.59 4.78
CA LYS A 354 5.44 -37.63 4.34
C LYS A 354 4.27 -38.36 3.69
N THR A 355 3.12 -38.37 4.37
CA THR A 355 1.91 -39.08 3.92
C THR A 355 1.48 -38.72 2.50
N TRP A 356 1.58 -37.43 2.12
CA TRP A 356 1.23 -36.99 0.77
C TRP A 356 2.10 -37.62 -0.32
N ASP A 357 3.40 -37.83 -0.06
CA ASP A 357 4.32 -38.41 -1.04
C ASP A 357 3.94 -39.87 -1.29
N TYR A 358 3.68 -40.62 -0.21
CA TYR A 358 3.18 -42.00 -0.30
C TYR A 358 1.88 -42.11 -1.10
N LEU A 359 0.89 -41.25 -0.82
CA LEU A 359 -0.40 -41.26 -1.53
C LEU A 359 -0.24 -40.91 -3.02
N ASN A 360 0.65 -39.97 -3.34
CA ASN A 360 0.92 -39.59 -4.73
C ASN A 360 1.57 -40.73 -5.52
N GLU A 361 2.47 -41.48 -4.90
CA GLU A 361 3.19 -42.58 -5.54
C GLU A 361 2.33 -43.84 -5.69
N ASN A 362 1.55 -44.19 -4.67
CA ASN A 362 0.90 -45.51 -4.59
C ASN A 362 -0.61 -45.49 -4.89
N ILE A 363 -1.29 -44.36 -4.70
CA ILE A 363 -2.76 -44.29 -4.73
C ILE A 363 -3.30 -43.40 -5.86
N LEU A 364 -2.53 -42.38 -6.27
CA LEU A 364 -3.00 -41.36 -7.21
C LEU A 364 -3.52 -41.94 -8.54
N SER A 365 -2.81 -42.91 -9.12
CA SER A 365 -3.15 -43.55 -10.40
C SER A 365 -4.27 -44.59 -10.29
N ASN A 366 -4.61 -45.04 -9.07
CA ASN A 366 -5.68 -46.03 -8.87
C ASN A 366 -7.05 -45.37 -9.10
N LYS A 367 -7.80 -45.86 -10.10
CA LYS A 367 -9.08 -45.27 -10.51
C LYS A 367 -10.23 -45.54 -9.52
N ASN A 368 -10.13 -46.59 -8.70
CA ASN A 368 -11.21 -47.06 -7.81
C ASN A 368 -11.10 -46.53 -6.37
N ILE A 369 -10.10 -45.70 -6.08
CA ILE A 369 -9.91 -45.14 -4.75
C ILE A 369 -9.29 -43.76 -4.84
N THR A 370 -9.76 -42.82 -4.03
CA THR A 370 -9.09 -41.55 -3.78
C THR A 370 -8.85 -41.40 -2.29
N ALA A 371 -7.71 -40.83 -1.91
CA ALA A 371 -7.32 -40.66 -0.52
C ALA A 371 -6.57 -39.34 -0.31
N VAL A 372 -6.81 -38.70 0.84
CA VAL A 372 -6.11 -37.50 1.29
C VAL A 372 -5.80 -37.59 2.78
N PRO A 373 -4.70 -37.00 3.27
CA PRO A 373 -4.40 -36.95 4.70
C PRO A 373 -5.08 -35.75 5.36
N ILE A 374 -5.70 -35.94 6.52
CA ILE A 374 -6.23 -34.85 7.37
C ILE A 374 -5.86 -35.19 8.81
N GLY A 375 -4.95 -34.41 9.41
CA GLY A 375 -4.33 -34.78 10.68
C GLY A 375 -3.57 -36.11 10.56
N ASN A 376 -3.79 -37.03 11.50
CA ASN A 376 -3.24 -38.39 11.49
C ASN A 376 -4.14 -39.42 10.76
N GLN A 377 -5.17 -38.97 10.06
CA GLN A 377 -6.17 -39.83 9.42
C GLN A 377 -6.09 -39.73 7.90
N ILE A 378 -6.37 -40.83 7.22
CA ILE A 378 -6.64 -40.86 5.78
C ILE A 378 -8.14 -40.78 5.57
N TRP A 379 -8.56 -39.82 4.75
CA TRP A 379 -9.93 -39.66 4.28
C TRP A 379 -10.03 -40.15 2.85
N THR A 380 -10.95 -41.06 2.57
CA THR A 380 -10.98 -41.82 1.32
C THR A 380 -12.39 -42.08 0.80
N LEU A 381 -12.51 -41.98 -0.53
CA LEU A 381 -13.67 -42.43 -1.30
C LEU A 381 -13.25 -43.67 -2.10
N GLY A 382 -14.04 -44.74 -2.03
CA GLY A 382 -13.72 -46.05 -2.60
C GLY A 382 -14.58 -47.15 -1.97
N THR A 383 -14.67 -48.32 -2.58
CA THR A 383 -15.33 -49.46 -1.90
C THR A 383 -14.47 -49.93 -0.72
N ALA A 384 -15.09 -50.53 0.31
CA ALA A 384 -14.36 -51.04 1.47
C ALA A 384 -13.25 -52.02 1.03
N ASP A 385 -13.56 -52.90 0.08
CA ASP A 385 -12.58 -53.86 -0.49
C ASP A 385 -11.43 -53.16 -1.21
N SER A 386 -11.71 -52.11 -2.00
CA SER A 386 -10.67 -51.34 -2.69
C SER A 386 -9.75 -50.63 -1.69
N ILE A 387 -10.31 -50.14 -0.59
CA ILE A 387 -9.55 -49.49 0.49
C ILE A 387 -8.69 -50.52 1.23
N HIS A 388 -9.25 -51.68 1.60
CA HIS A 388 -8.51 -52.75 2.24
C HIS A 388 -7.37 -53.25 1.36
N ASN A 389 -7.59 -53.48 0.06
CA ASN A 389 -6.53 -53.92 -0.86
C ASN A 389 -5.43 -52.87 -1.05
N ALA A 390 -5.78 -51.58 -1.02
CA ALA A 390 -4.81 -50.50 -1.23
C ALA A 390 -3.99 -50.16 0.02
N PHE A 391 -4.54 -50.37 1.22
CA PHE A 391 -3.96 -49.91 2.48
C PHE A 391 -3.74 -51.02 3.52
N GLU A 392 -3.98 -52.29 3.19
CA GLU A 392 -4.03 -53.47 4.07
C GLU A 392 -3.23 -53.35 5.38
N ASN A 393 -1.89 -53.42 5.31
CA ASN A 393 -0.99 -53.41 6.47
C ASN A 393 -0.76 -52.01 7.08
N LEU A 394 -1.26 -50.97 6.42
CA LEU A 394 -1.09 -49.57 6.80
C LEU A 394 -2.27 -49.03 7.60
N ILE A 395 -3.43 -49.70 7.58
CA ILE A 395 -4.58 -49.33 8.40
C ILE A 395 -4.27 -49.59 9.88
N ASN A 396 -4.41 -48.56 10.70
CA ASN A 396 -4.39 -48.64 12.15
C ASN A 396 -5.82 -48.48 12.68
N GLY A 397 -6.28 -49.44 13.48
CA GLY A 397 -7.66 -49.45 14.00
C GLY A 397 -8.70 -49.96 12.99
N LYS A 398 -9.92 -49.39 13.03
CA LYS A 398 -11.05 -49.81 12.17
C LYS A 398 -11.30 -48.79 11.06
N LEU A 399 -11.67 -49.29 9.87
CA LEU A 399 -12.21 -48.47 8.79
C LEU A 399 -13.62 -48.00 9.17
N GLY A 400 -13.81 -46.70 9.37
CA GLY A 400 -15.09 -46.11 9.75
C GLY A 400 -15.66 -45.18 8.67
N ARG A 401 -16.99 -45.05 8.58
CA ARG A 401 -17.62 -43.96 7.82
C ARG A 401 -17.77 -42.74 8.72
N LYS A 402 -17.42 -41.56 8.22
CA LYS A 402 -17.64 -40.27 8.89
C LYS A 402 -18.50 -39.35 8.02
N PRO A 403 -19.44 -38.60 8.61
CA PRO A 403 -20.17 -37.58 7.86
C PRO A 403 -19.21 -36.46 7.43
N ILE A 404 -19.46 -35.92 6.24
CA ILE A 404 -18.79 -34.71 5.75
C ILE A 404 -19.58 -33.51 6.30
N THR A 405 -18.94 -32.72 7.16
CA THR A 405 -19.50 -31.48 7.73
C THR A 405 -19.41 -30.32 6.74
N GLU A 406 -19.77 -29.08 7.15
CA GLU A 406 -19.65 -27.90 6.28
C GLU A 406 -18.22 -27.76 5.71
N ILE A 407 -18.12 -27.76 4.38
CA ILE A 407 -16.88 -27.53 3.62
C ILE A 407 -16.76 -26.02 3.35
N SER A 408 -15.53 -25.49 3.47
CA SER A 408 -15.23 -24.10 3.10
C SER A 408 -14.09 -24.05 2.08
N ASN A 409 -13.85 -22.87 1.48
CA ASN A 409 -12.79 -22.70 0.49
C ASN A 409 -11.38 -22.96 1.06
N THR A 410 -11.20 -23.03 2.38
CA THR A 410 -9.93 -23.39 3.03
C THR A 410 -9.76 -24.90 3.23
N SER A 411 -10.79 -25.70 2.94
CA SER A 411 -10.79 -27.17 3.07
C SER A 411 -10.03 -27.86 1.92
N ASN A 412 -8.78 -27.45 1.66
CA ASN A 412 -7.96 -27.83 0.51
C ASN A 412 -7.92 -29.35 0.26
N ASN A 413 -7.75 -30.16 1.32
CA ASN A 413 -7.63 -31.61 1.18
C ASN A 413 -8.97 -32.26 0.79
N LEU A 414 -10.10 -31.78 1.31
CA LEU A 414 -11.43 -32.29 0.92
C LEU A 414 -11.77 -31.86 -0.51
N ILE A 415 -11.49 -30.63 -0.88
CA ILE A 415 -11.67 -30.15 -2.27
C ILE A 415 -10.84 -31.02 -3.22
N TYR A 416 -9.57 -31.30 -2.88
CA TYR A 416 -8.72 -32.21 -3.65
C TYR A 416 -9.33 -33.62 -3.76
N LEU A 417 -9.83 -34.18 -2.64
CA LEU A 417 -10.46 -35.50 -2.62
C LEU A 417 -11.62 -35.56 -3.63
N PHE A 418 -12.50 -34.55 -3.64
CA PHE A 418 -13.64 -34.51 -4.56
C PHE A 418 -13.22 -34.31 -6.02
N LEU A 419 -12.29 -33.38 -6.30
CA LEU A 419 -11.79 -33.14 -7.65
C LEU A 419 -11.09 -34.37 -8.23
N SER A 420 -10.25 -35.03 -7.44
CA SER A 420 -9.54 -36.23 -7.85
C SER A 420 -10.51 -37.38 -8.13
N SER A 421 -11.53 -37.57 -7.30
CA SER A 421 -12.61 -38.54 -7.55
C SER A 421 -13.39 -38.26 -8.83
N LEU A 422 -13.75 -37.00 -9.10
CA LEU A 422 -14.41 -36.61 -10.35
C LEU A 422 -13.50 -36.88 -11.57
N CYS A 423 -12.22 -36.53 -11.48
CA CYS A 423 -11.24 -36.80 -12.54
C CYS A 423 -11.10 -38.30 -12.84
N LYS A 424 -11.00 -39.14 -11.80
CA LYS A 424 -10.92 -40.60 -11.93
C LYS A 424 -12.20 -41.19 -12.50
N TYR A 425 -13.35 -40.69 -12.08
CA TYR A 425 -14.65 -41.04 -12.64
C TYR A 425 -14.68 -40.76 -14.15
N TYR A 426 -14.41 -39.52 -14.57
CA TYR A 426 -14.47 -39.14 -15.98
C TYR A 426 -13.40 -39.79 -16.86
N SER A 427 -12.24 -40.12 -16.29
CA SER A 427 -11.24 -40.93 -16.99
C SER A 427 -11.76 -42.33 -17.32
N SER A 428 -12.63 -42.88 -16.48
CA SER A 428 -13.22 -44.20 -16.67
C SER A 428 -14.50 -44.15 -17.52
N SER A 429 -15.40 -43.20 -17.26
CA SER A 429 -16.71 -43.12 -17.93
C SER A 429 -16.65 -42.55 -19.34
N SER A 430 -15.74 -41.60 -19.59
CA SER A 430 -15.74 -40.75 -20.79
C SER A 430 -14.46 -40.92 -21.64
N ASN A 431 -13.66 -41.95 -21.33
CA ASN A 431 -12.36 -42.25 -21.96
C ASN A 431 -11.46 -41.01 -22.10
N LEU A 432 -11.35 -40.25 -21.01
CA LEU A 432 -10.53 -39.05 -20.92
C LEU A 432 -9.21 -39.37 -20.22
N ASN A 433 -8.15 -38.70 -20.63
CA ASN A 433 -6.91 -38.73 -19.87
C ASN A 433 -6.99 -37.72 -18.72
N THR A 434 -6.21 -37.95 -17.67
CA THR A 434 -6.22 -37.10 -16.48
C THR A 434 -4.88 -37.10 -15.75
N ASP A 435 -4.63 -36.02 -15.02
CA ASP A 435 -3.53 -35.96 -14.05
C ASP A 435 -3.92 -36.57 -12.70
N PHE A 436 -5.15 -37.09 -12.61
CA PHE A 436 -5.81 -37.64 -11.41
C PHE A 436 -5.97 -36.64 -10.27
N LYS A 437 -5.77 -35.34 -10.53
CA LYS A 437 -5.87 -34.28 -9.53
C LYS A 437 -7.06 -33.38 -9.82
N ARG A 438 -7.02 -32.72 -10.98
CA ARG A 438 -8.04 -31.72 -11.36
C ARG A 438 -8.13 -31.44 -12.86
N LYS A 439 -7.31 -32.10 -13.69
CA LYS A 439 -7.26 -31.84 -15.13
C LYS A 439 -7.74 -33.06 -15.90
N LEU A 440 -8.53 -32.81 -16.94
CA LEU A 440 -8.94 -33.81 -17.93
C LEU A 440 -8.48 -33.32 -19.31
N TRP A 441 -7.99 -34.21 -20.18
CA TRP A 441 -7.71 -33.88 -21.58
C TRP A 441 -8.14 -34.98 -22.52
N ASP A 442 -8.40 -34.58 -23.76
CA ASP A 442 -8.78 -35.50 -24.82
C ASP A 442 -7.54 -35.87 -25.65
N ALA A 443 -7.23 -37.16 -25.72
CA ALA A 443 -6.13 -37.68 -26.54
C ALA A 443 -6.32 -37.38 -28.04
N ASN A 444 -7.58 -37.21 -28.47
CA ASN A 444 -7.95 -37.02 -29.87
C ASN A 444 -8.08 -35.54 -30.28
N ASP A 445 -8.04 -34.59 -29.33
CA ASP A 445 -8.15 -33.15 -29.58
C ASP A 445 -6.81 -32.47 -29.30
N TRP A 446 -5.98 -32.31 -30.33
CA TRP A 446 -4.64 -31.73 -30.20
C TRP A 446 -4.29 -30.82 -31.38
N LYS A 447 -3.34 -29.93 -31.14
CA LYS A 447 -2.72 -29.07 -32.15
C LYS A 447 -1.23 -28.95 -31.91
N THR A 448 -0.47 -28.64 -32.95
CA THR A 448 0.98 -28.39 -32.83
C THR A 448 1.22 -26.92 -32.49
N ILE A 449 1.88 -26.66 -31.37
CA ILE A 449 2.33 -25.32 -30.95
C ILE A 449 3.81 -25.40 -30.63
N LYS A 450 4.62 -24.48 -31.19
CA LYS A 450 6.07 -24.46 -30.99
C LYS A 450 6.76 -25.84 -31.17
N GLY A 451 6.30 -26.61 -32.15
CA GLY A 451 6.83 -27.96 -32.45
C GLY A 451 6.43 -29.06 -31.46
N GLN A 452 5.60 -28.77 -30.45
CA GLN A 452 5.09 -29.74 -29.49
C GLN A 452 3.61 -30.06 -29.74
N LYS A 453 3.21 -31.29 -29.44
CA LYS A 453 1.82 -31.73 -29.49
C LYS A 453 1.09 -31.29 -28.23
N VAL A 454 0.15 -30.36 -28.38
CA VAL A 454 -0.60 -29.75 -27.27
C VAL A 454 -2.06 -30.19 -27.32
N TYR A 455 -2.49 -30.90 -26.29
CA TYR A 455 -3.83 -31.45 -26.16
C TYR A 455 -4.78 -30.47 -25.48
N SER A 456 -6.03 -30.47 -25.93
CA SER A 456 -7.13 -29.71 -25.36
C SER A 456 -7.54 -30.28 -24.00
N ALA A 457 -7.58 -29.44 -22.97
CA ALA A 457 -7.86 -29.87 -21.61
C ALA A 457 -8.88 -28.98 -20.89
N ILE A 458 -9.56 -29.54 -19.90
CA ILE A 458 -10.39 -28.78 -18.96
C ILE A 458 -9.84 -28.96 -17.55
N ARG A 459 -9.72 -27.84 -16.83
CA ARG A 459 -9.44 -27.83 -15.41
C ARG A 459 -10.76 -27.74 -14.63
N LEU A 460 -10.90 -28.62 -13.65
CA LEU A 460 -11.99 -28.65 -12.70
C LEU A 460 -11.52 -27.98 -11.40
N ASP A 461 -12.31 -27.08 -10.86
CA ASP A 461 -12.09 -26.55 -9.50
C ASP A 461 -13.46 -26.43 -8.79
N ILE A 462 -13.45 -26.31 -7.46
CA ILE A 462 -14.66 -26.19 -6.63
C ILE A 462 -14.66 -24.83 -5.95
N GLU A 463 -15.72 -24.06 -6.16
CA GLU A 463 -15.93 -22.77 -5.52
C GLU A 463 -17.12 -22.83 -4.57
N ILE A 464 -16.93 -22.29 -3.37
CA ILE A 464 -17.96 -22.27 -2.32
C ILE A 464 -18.36 -20.82 -2.07
N ILE A 465 -19.63 -20.51 -2.36
CA ILE A 465 -20.17 -19.15 -2.30
C ILE A 465 -21.47 -19.20 -1.51
N ASN A 466 -21.54 -18.44 -0.41
CA ASN A 466 -22.72 -18.38 0.46
C ASN A 466 -23.29 -19.77 0.84
N LYS A 467 -22.39 -20.69 1.25
CA LYS A 467 -22.70 -22.10 1.60
C LYS A 467 -23.24 -22.97 0.44
N GLN A 468 -23.20 -22.48 -0.79
CA GLN A 468 -23.49 -23.26 -1.99
C GLN A 468 -22.20 -23.68 -2.69
N TYR A 469 -22.21 -24.87 -3.29
CA TYR A 469 -21.04 -25.47 -3.92
C TYR A 469 -21.18 -25.45 -5.44
N TYR A 470 -20.10 -25.07 -6.12
CA TYR A 470 -20.06 -24.96 -7.56
C TYR A 470 -18.84 -25.69 -8.11
N LEU A 471 -19.06 -26.57 -9.08
CA LEU A 471 -18.00 -27.09 -9.95
C LEU A 471 -17.74 -26.06 -11.05
N THR A 472 -16.52 -25.57 -11.15
CA THR A 472 -16.11 -24.67 -12.24
C THR A 472 -15.38 -25.44 -13.32
N LEU A 473 -15.65 -25.08 -14.58
CA LEU A 473 -14.96 -25.61 -15.75
C LEU A 473 -14.12 -24.50 -16.40
N ASN A 474 -12.80 -24.66 -16.44
CA ASN A 474 -11.88 -23.69 -17.03
C ASN A 474 -11.06 -24.32 -18.17
N PRO A 475 -10.97 -23.67 -19.36
CA PRO A 475 -10.07 -24.11 -20.42
C PRO A 475 -8.63 -24.25 -19.93
N ASP A 476 -7.96 -25.31 -20.35
CA ASP A 476 -6.57 -25.62 -20.03
C ASP A 476 -5.93 -26.39 -21.21
N PHE A 477 -4.65 -26.73 -21.09
CA PHE A 477 -3.97 -27.61 -22.03
C PHE A 477 -3.11 -28.65 -21.30
N TYR A 478 -2.76 -29.70 -22.05
CA TYR A 478 -1.79 -30.71 -21.64
C TYR A 478 -0.72 -30.88 -22.71
N VAL A 479 0.53 -31.05 -22.26
CA VAL A 479 1.69 -31.32 -23.13
C VAL A 479 2.63 -32.25 -22.38
N GLU A 480 3.21 -33.21 -23.09
CA GLU A 480 4.11 -34.22 -22.49
C GLU A 480 5.47 -33.61 -22.11
N SER A 481 6.02 -32.75 -22.97
CA SER A 481 7.24 -32.00 -22.69
C SER A 481 6.95 -30.71 -21.93
N LYS A 482 7.73 -30.42 -20.89
CA LYS A 482 7.58 -29.19 -20.08
C LYS A 482 8.47 -28.04 -20.57
N ASN A 483 9.11 -28.18 -21.73
CA ASN A 483 9.96 -27.16 -22.32
C ASN A 483 9.10 -25.99 -22.84
N ASP A 484 9.37 -24.77 -22.37
CA ASP A 484 8.66 -23.53 -22.75
C ASP A 484 7.12 -23.56 -22.57
N LEU A 485 6.66 -24.10 -21.43
CA LEU A 485 5.24 -24.08 -21.03
C LEU A 485 4.58 -22.69 -21.11
N HIS A 486 5.32 -21.64 -20.76
CA HIS A 486 4.82 -20.27 -20.80
C HIS A 486 4.54 -19.81 -22.23
N GLY A 487 5.49 -20.01 -23.15
CA GLY A 487 5.32 -19.69 -24.56
C GLY A 487 4.17 -20.47 -25.21
N ILE A 488 4.02 -21.76 -24.88
CA ILE A 488 2.90 -22.59 -25.32
C ILE A 488 1.57 -22.05 -24.81
N GLY A 489 1.49 -21.72 -23.51
CA GLY A 489 0.27 -21.19 -22.91
C GLY A 489 -0.18 -19.86 -23.53
N LEU A 490 0.76 -18.95 -23.79
CA LEU A 490 0.47 -17.68 -24.46
C LEU A 490 -0.19 -17.86 -25.83
N GLU A 491 0.30 -18.82 -26.62
CA GLU A 491 -0.26 -19.13 -27.93
C GLU A 491 -1.56 -19.94 -27.84
N TYR A 492 -1.64 -20.88 -26.91
CA TYR A 492 -2.81 -21.75 -26.75
C TYR A 492 -4.06 -20.97 -26.36
N PHE A 493 -3.94 -20.10 -25.34
CA PHE A 493 -5.06 -19.31 -24.81
C PHE A 493 -5.38 -18.08 -25.65
N HIS A 494 -4.54 -17.75 -26.64
CA HIS A 494 -4.71 -16.56 -27.45
C HIS A 494 -6.11 -16.50 -28.10
N GLN A 495 -6.81 -15.41 -27.82
CA GLN A 495 -8.17 -15.11 -28.26
C GLN A 495 -9.25 -16.08 -27.79
N ILE A 496 -9.05 -16.84 -26.71
CA ILE A 496 -10.14 -17.57 -26.04
C ILE A 496 -10.90 -16.58 -25.14
N TRP A 497 -11.65 -15.68 -25.77
CA TRP A 497 -12.52 -14.69 -25.13
C TRP A 497 -14.00 -15.02 -25.35
N ASN A 498 -14.87 -14.46 -24.50
CA ASN A 498 -16.33 -14.56 -24.50
C ASN A 498 -16.96 -15.77 -25.23
N ASN A 499 -17.29 -15.64 -26.53
CA ASN A 499 -17.94 -16.71 -27.31
C ASN A 499 -17.09 -17.98 -27.43
N LYS A 500 -15.80 -17.85 -27.77
CA LYS A 500 -14.87 -18.98 -27.87
C LYS A 500 -14.68 -19.67 -26.51
N PHE A 501 -14.64 -18.89 -25.42
CA PHE A 501 -14.62 -19.45 -24.07
C PHE A 501 -15.90 -20.22 -23.77
N ASN A 502 -17.06 -19.63 -24.08
CA ASN A 502 -18.35 -20.28 -23.91
C ASN A 502 -18.43 -21.60 -24.67
N ASP A 503 -18.04 -21.61 -25.95
CA ASP A 503 -18.08 -22.79 -26.81
C ASP A 503 -17.15 -23.88 -26.29
N TYR A 504 -15.97 -23.49 -25.80
CA TYR A 504 -15.03 -24.41 -25.16
C TYR A 504 -15.65 -25.08 -23.92
N VAL A 505 -16.20 -24.28 -23.01
CA VAL A 505 -16.84 -24.78 -21.80
C VAL A 505 -18.09 -25.61 -22.13
N ASP A 506 -18.91 -25.18 -23.10
CA ASP A 506 -20.10 -25.92 -23.54
C ASP A 506 -19.75 -27.25 -24.21
N LYS A 507 -18.65 -27.34 -24.98
CA LYS A 507 -18.13 -28.61 -25.53
C LYS A 507 -17.79 -29.59 -24.41
N TRP A 508 -17.04 -29.13 -23.40
CA TRP A 508 -16.66 -29.98 -22.26
C TRP A 508 -17.85 -30.33 -21.38
N ARG A 509 -18.72 -29.38 -21.07
CA ARG A 509 -19.97 -29.59 -20.35
C ARG A 509 -20.81 -30.69 -20.98
N LYS A 510 -21.03 -30.61 -22.30
CA LYS A 510 -21.79 -31.61 -23.04
C LYS A 510 -21.13 -32.99 -22.93
N ARG A 511 -19.79 -33.07 -22.94
CA ARG A 511 -19.04 -34.33 -22.81
C ARG A 511 -19.05 -34.92 -21.40
N LEU A 512 -18.97 -34.08 -20.37
CA LEU A 512 -18.95 -34.53 -18.98
C LEU A 512 -20.36 -34.91 -18.49
N PHE A 513 -21.41 -34.23 -18.95
CA PHE A 513 -22.77 -34.38 -18.41
C PHE A 513 -23.76 -35.06 -19.37
N ILE A 514 -23.28 -35.90 -20.30
CA ILE A 514 -24.08 -36.50 -21.40
C ILE A 514 -25.35 -37.19 -20.86
N ASN A 515 -25.22 -38.21 -20.01
CA ASN A 515 -26.32 -39.14 -19.71
C ASN A 515 -26.97 -38.95 -18.33
N THR A 516 -26.23 -38.50 -17.32
CA THR A 516 -26.74 -38.35 -15.95
C THR A 516 -26.22 -37.05 -15.33
N SER A 517 -26.96 -36.52 -14.35
CA SER A 517 -26.50 -35.45 -13.45
C SER A 517 -26.01 -36.01 -12.12
N GLU A 518 -25.95 -37.34 -11.98
CA GLU A 518 -25.57 -38.07 -10.77
C GLU A 518 -24.46 -39.06 -11.12
N PHE A 519 -23.39 -39.05 -10.32
CA PHE A 519 -22.16 -39.81 -10.53
C PHE A 519 -21.82 -40.60 -9.26
N ASP A 520 -21.87 -41.92 -9.32
CA ASP A 520 -21.43 -42.80 -8.24
C ASP A 520 -19.92 -43.10 -8.39
N TYR A 521 -19.17 -42.96 -7.30
CA TYR A 521 -17.72 -43.18 -7.29
C TYR A 521 -17.32 -44.22 -6.23
N PRO A 522 -16.64 -45.34 -6.58
CA PRO A 522 -16.21 -45.72 -7.93
C PRO A 522 -17.36 -46.01 -8.90
N ILE A 523 -17.07 -46.01 -10.21
CA ILE A 523 -18.10 -46.10 -11.25
C ILE A 523 -18.97 -47.36 -11.06
N SER A 524 -20.29 -47.17 -11.01
CA SER A 524 -21.29 -48.24 -10.87
C SER A 524 -21.05 -49.19 -9.68
N SER A 525 -20.52 -48.69 -8.57
CA SER A 525 -20.13 -49.49 -7.41
C SER A 525 -21.22 -49.62 -6.35
N ASN A 526 -22.28 -48.80 -6.42
CA ASN A 526 -23.28 -48.62 -5.38
C ASN A 526 -22.65 -48.31 -4.00
N SER A 527 -21.52 -47.60 -4.00
CA SER A 527 -20.76 -47.28 -2.79
C SER A 527 -21.53 -46.38 -1.80
N GLY A 528 -22.48 -45.59 -2.34
CA GLY A 528 -23.17 -44.51 -1.66
C GLY A 528 -22.47 -43.15 -1.81
N PHE A 529 -21.30 -43.09 -2.44
CA PHE A 529 -20.58 -41.84 -2.70
C PHE A 529 -21.02 -41.21 -4.03
N SER A 530 -22.20 -40.59 -3.97
CA SER A 530 -22.82 -39.94 -5.12
C SER A 530 -22.52 -38.44 -5.18
N PHE A 531 -22.08 -37.96 -6.34
CA PHE A 531 -21.98 -36.55 -6.69
C PHE A 531 -23.16 -36.16 -7.58
N LYS A 532 -23.78 -35.00 -7.35
CA LYS A 532 -24.85 -34.49 -8.23
C LYS A 532 -24.45 -33.14 -8.82
N VAL A 533 -24.39 -33.02 -10.15
CA VAL A 533 -24.06 -31.77 -10.84
C VAL A 533 -25.21 -31.33 -11.74
N THR A 534 -25.66 -30.10 -11.55
CA THR A 534 -26.66 -29.48 -12.42
C THR A 534 -26.05 -29.14 -13.77
N LYS A 535 -26.69 -29.58 -14.86
CA LYS A 535 -26.15 -29.43 -16.23
C LYS A 535 -26.11 -27.97 -16.74
N ASN A 536 -26.93 -27.09 -16.18
CA ASN A 536 -26.95 -25.68 -16.55
C ASN A 536 -26.09 -24.88 -15.59
N PRO A 537 -25.26 -23.94 -16.10
CA PRO A 537 -24.54 -23.03 -15.23
C PRO A 537 -25.51 -22.00 -14.65
N ILE A 538 -25.05 -21.29 -13.63
CA ILE A 538 -25.78 -20.15 -13.09
C ILE A 538 -25.58 -18.90 -13.97
N PHE A 539 -26.54 -17.98 -13.88
CA PHE A 539 -26.59 -16.70 -14.56
C PHE A 539 -26.72 -15.57 -13.53
N THR A 540 -26.34 -14.38 -13.96
CA THR A 540 -26.38 -13.16 -13.15
C THR A 540 -27.00 -12.04 -13.99
N ILE A 541 -27.95 -11.32 -13.41
CA ILE A 541 -28.51 -10.11 -14.04
C ILE A 541 -27.68 -8.90 -13.60
N ILE A 542 -27.37 -8.03 -14.56
CA ILE A 542 -26.61 -6.80 -14.36
C ILE A 542 -27.49 -5.58 -14.65
N ASP A 543 -27.52 -4.65 -13.70
CA ASP A 543 -27.99 -3.28 -13.91
C ASP A 543 -26.88 -2.44 -14.53
N ASP A 544 -26.97 -2.16 -15.82
CA ASP A 544 -25.99 -1.33 -16.51
C ASP A 544 -26.35 0.15 -16.38
N LEU A 545 -25.63 0.88 -15.52
CA LEU A 545 -25.88 2.29 -15.23
C LEU A 545 -25.60 3.23 -16.41
N THR A 546 -25.04 2.70 -17.51
CA THR A 546 -24.86 3.42 -18.77
C THR A 546 -26.08 3.32 -19.70
N LYS A 547 -26.98 2.36 -19.43
CA LYS A 547 -28.23 2.17 -20.18
C LYS A 547 -29.42 2.79 -19.46
N SER A 548 -30.34 3.39 -20.22
CA SER A 548 -31.54 4.02 -19.67
C SER A 548 -32.73 3.08 -19.52
N ARG A 549 -32.79 1.99 -20.30
CA ARG A 549 -33.95 1.08 -20.41
C ARG A 549 -33.68 -0.31 -19.84
N ASP A 550 -34.75 -0.96 -19.40
CA ASP A 550 -34.78 -2.36 -19.01
C ASP A 550 -34.88 -3.26 -20.25
N GLU A 551 -34.26 -4.44 -20.22
CA GLU A 551 -34.27 -5.41 -21.33
C GLU A 551 -34.84 -6.75 -20.84
N SER A 552 -35.94 -7.21 -21.45
CA SER A 552 -36.53 -8.52 -21.15
C SER A 552 -35.68 -9.66 -21.70
N HIS A 553 -35.47 -10.73 -20.92
CA HIS A 553 -34.68 -11.90 -21.34
C HIS A 553 -35.41 -13.23 -21.13
N ASN A 554 -35.01 -14.26 -21.87
CA ASN A 554 -35.56 -15.62 -21.79
C ASN A 554 -34.88 -16.54 -20.76
N VAL A 555 -33.91 -16.05 -19.97
CA VAL A 555 -33.22 -16.86 -18.96
C VAL A 555 -34.16 -17.20 -17.79
N PRO A 556 -34.34 -18.48 -17.44
CA PRO A 556 -35.18 -18.90 -16.33
C PRO A 556 -34.73 -18.35 -14.97
N ALA A 557 -35.68 -17.88 -14.15
CA ALA A 557 -35.40 -17.28 -12.85
C ALA A 557 -34.66 -18.22 -11.88
N ASN A 558 -34.89 -19.53 -11.95
CA ASN A 558 -34.22 -20.52 -11.11
C ASN A 558 -32.73 -20.72 -11.45
N LEU A 559 -32.27 -20.23 -12.62
CA LEU A 559 -30.85 -20.23 -12.99
C LEU A 559 -30.14 -18.92 -12.62
N ILE A 560 -30.88 -17.91 -12.15
CA ILE A 560 -30.34 -16.62 -11.75
C ILE A 560 -30.00 -16.67 -10.27
N SER A 561 -28.70 -16.64 -9.94
CA SER A 561 -28.23 -16.85 -8.55
C SER A 561 -27.70 -15.58 -7.90
N TYR A 562 -27.20 -14.62 -8.68
CA TYR A 562 -26.61 -13.39 -8.16
C TYR A 562 -27.16 -12.16 -8.87
N LYS A 563 -26.85 -11.00 -8.30
CA LYS A 563 -27.15 -9.67 -8.84
C LYS A 563 -25.85 -8.89 -9.01
N GLY A 564 -25.81 -8.05 -10.02
CA GLY A 564 -24.69 -7.17 -10.26
C GLY A 564 -25.09 -5.82 -10.84
N VAL A 565 -24.11 -4.94 -10.88
CA VAL A 565 -24.22 -3.57 -11.42
C VAL A 565 -23.00 -3.32 -12.28
N LYS A 566 -23.15 -2.65 -13.42
CA LYS A 566 -22.03 -2.07 -14.16
C LYS A 566 -21.97 -0.58 -13.86
N PHE A 567 -20.95 -0.20 -13.09
CA PHE A 567 -20.70 1.20 -12.74
C PHE A 567 -20.24 2.01 -13.95
N LYS A 568 -20.45 3.33 -13.88
CA LYS A 568 -19.93 4.26 -14.90
C LYS A 568 -18.40 4.30 -14.80
N GLU A 569 -17.75 4.54 -15.94
CA GLU A 569 -16.31 4.66 -15.96
C GLU A 569 -15.89 5.95 -15.22
N PRO A 570 -14.95 5.89 -14.24
CA PRO A 570 -14.55 7.06 -13.48
C PRO A 570 -13.83 8.09 -14.36
N ASN A 571 -14.12 9.38 -14.15
CA ASN A 571 -13.42 10.46 -14.83
C ASN A 571 -12.05 10.72 -14.21
N LEU A 572 -11.14 11.24 -15.02
CA LEU A 572 -9.91 11.87 -14.56
C LEU A 572 -10.05 13.39 -14.63
N ILE A 573 -9.43 14.08 -13.68
CA ILE A 573 -9.43 15.54 -13.56
C ILE A 573 -8.17 16.10 -14.23
N PHE A 574 -8.39 17.07 -15.11
CA PHE A 574 -7.39 17.87 -15.80
C PHE A 574 -7.62 19.36 -15.55
N SER A 575 -6.64 20.20 -15.91
CA SER A 575 -6.80 21.65 -15.89
C SER A 575 -7.35 22.14 -17.22
N SER A 576 -8.31 23.07 -17.19
CA SER A 576 -8.84 23.69 -18.40
C SER A 576 -7.78 24.47 -19.18
N VAL A 577 -7.97 24.60 -20.50
CA VAL A 577 -7.03 25.30 -21.39
C VAL A 577 -6.87 26.79 -21.02
N ASN A 578 -7.92 27.41 -20.49
CA ASN A 578 -7.95 28.83 -20.12
C ASN A 578 -7.60 29.10 -18.65
N GLY A 579 -7.19 28.06 -17.89
CA GLY A 579 -6.87 28.15 -16.46
C GLY A 579 -8.10 28.27 -15.55
N GLY A 580 -7.98 27.82 -14.29
CA GLY A 580 -8.96 28.10 -13.23
C GLY A 580 -10.21 27.22 -13.14
N LYS A 581 -10.45 26.27 -14.07
CA LYS A 581 -11.55 25.28 -13.98
C LYS A 581 -11.06 23.85 -14.18
N ARG A 582 -11.73 22.90 -13.52
CA ARG A 582 -11.52 21.46 -13.68
C ARG A 582 -12.19 20.96 -14.96
N SER A 583 -11.47 20.15 -15.73
CA SER A 583 -11.97 19.43 -16.90
C SER A 583 -11.97 17.93 -16.64
N PHE A 584 -12.92 17.20 -17.22
CA PHE A 584 -13.11 15.78 -16.97
C PHE A 584 -12.98 14.96 -18.25
N GLU A 585 -12.17 13.90 -18.21
CA GLU A 585 -12.04 12.96 -19.31
C GLU A 585 -11.64 11.58 -18.75
N PRO A 586 -12.42 10.51 -18.98
CA PRO A 586 -12.06 9.17 -18.53
C PRO A 586 -10.76 8.63 -19.10
N HIS A 587 -10.34 9.10 -20.28
CA HIS A 587 -9.18 8.59 -20.99
C HIS A 587 -7.93 9.47 -20.82
N PRO A 588 -6.82 8.96 -20.26
CA PRO A 588 -5.66 9.79 -19.90
C PRO A 588 -5.01 10.53 -21.09
N MET A 589 -4.72 9.85 -22.22
CA MET A 589 -4.10 10.51 -23.39
C MET A 589 -5.01 11.59 -23.99
N LYS A 590 -6.29 11.28 -24.22
CA LYS A 590 -7.28 12.24 -24.70
C LYS A 590 -7.39 13.45 -23.78
N GLY A 591 -7.38 13.24 -22.45
CA GLY A 591 -7.39 14.33 -21.49
C GLY A 591 -6.17 15.22 -21.59
N LEU A 592 -4.97 14.65 -21.74
CA LEU A 592 -3.72 15.41 -21.93
C LEU A 592 -3.64 16.16 -23.28
N VAL A 593 -4.32 15.67 -24.32
CA VAL A 593 -4.35 16.33 -25.63
C VAL A 593 -5.41 17.43 -25.69
N GLN A 594 -6.60 17.19 -25.12
CA GLN A 594 -7.72 18.14 -25.15
C GLN A 594 -7.61 19.23 -24.09
N TYR A 595 -7.00 18.91 -22.96
CA TYR A 595 -6.85 19.79 -21.81
C TYR A 595 -5.39 19.89 -21.42
N ASN A 596 -5.12 20.61 -20.33
CA ASN A 596 -3.79 20.69 -19.78
C ASN A 596 -3.63 19.67 -18.63
N PRO A 597 -2.40 19.21 -18.33
CA PRO A 597 -2.13 18.45 -17.11
C PRO A 597 -2.74 19.14 -15.89
N PHE A 598 -3.20 18.37 -14.90
CA PHE A 598 -3.87 18.89 -13.69
C PHE A 598 -3.11 20.04 -13.03
N GLU A 599 -1.78 19.98 -13.04
CA GLU A 599 -0.89 20.99 -12.46
C GLU A 599 -0.84 22.35 -13.19
N THR A 600 -1.43 22.45 -14.38
CA THR A 600 -1.30 23.63 -15.25
C THR A 600 -2.16 24.79 -14.72
N GLY A 601 -1.50 25.84 -14.22
CA GLY A 601 -2.14 26.98 -13.54
C GLY A 601 -1.22 27.59 -12.48
N VAL A 602 -0.36 26.75 -11.88
CA VAL A 602 0.69 27.13 -10.91
C VAL A 602 2.03 27.47 -11.58
N ASN A 603 2.03 27.61 -12.91
CA ASN A 603 3.22 27.61 -13.77
C ASN A 603 4.17 28.81 -13.62
N HIS A 604 3.78 29.85 -12.87
CA HIS A 604 4.67 31.00 -12.64
C HIS A 604 5.86 30.67 -11.73
N PHE A 605 5.83 29.55 -11.00
CA PHE A 605 6.79 29.25 -9.93
C PHE A 605 7.58 27.94 -10.10
N LEU A 606 7.24 27.10 -11.08
CA LEU A 606 8.00 25.91 -11.44
C LEU A 606 8.93 26.17 -12.63
N LYS A 607 10.07 25.45 -12.68
CA LYS A 607 10.96 25.50 -13.84
C LYS A 607 10.17 25.10 -15.10
N LYS A 608 10.26 25.95 -16.13
CA LYS A 608 9.59 25.76 -17.44
C LYS A 608 10.21 24.65 -18.29
N GLU A 609 11.24 23.97 -17.77
CA GLU A 609 11.96 22.92 -18.47
C GLU A 609 12.24 21.74 -17.55
N ILE A 610 12.07 20.52 -18.08
CA ILE A 610 12.53 19.26 -17.50
C ILE A 610 13.85 18.89 -18.17
N LYS A 611 14.90 18.64 -17.38
CA LYS A 611 16.24 18.31 -17.88
C LYS A 611 16.55 16.83 -17.67
N LEU A 612 17.12 16.20 -18.69
CA LEU A 612 17.62 14.82 -18.61
C LEU A 612 19.14 14.80 -18.45
N SER A 613 19.65 13.77 -17.79
CA SER A 613 21.04 13.30 -17.93
C SER A 613 21.00 11.88 -18.46
N VAL A 614 21.99 11.49 -19.26
CA VAL A 614 22.01 10.19 -19.93
C VAL A 614 23.28 9.43 -19.55
N LEU A 615 23.11 8.16 -19.17
CA LEU A 615 24.16 7.16 -19.00
C LEU A 615 24.04 6.15 -20.13
N CYS A 616 25.00 6.14 -21.05
CA CYS A 616 24.98 5.28 -22.23
C CYS A 616 26.38 4.81 -22.61
N ILE A 617 26.51 3.60 -23.15
CA ILE A 617 27.75 3.16 -23.79
C ILE A 617 27.92 3.94 -25.10
N ASP A 618 29.14 4.37 -25.39
CA ASP A 618 29.43 5.27 -26.53
C ASP A 618 28.88 4.75 -27.88
N GLU A 619 29.03 3.45 -28.13
CA GLU A 619 28.50 2.72 -29.29
C GLU A 619 27.03 3.00 -29.59
N TYR A 620 26.20 3.18 -28.55
CA TYR A 620 24.74 3.35 -28.69
C TYR A 620 24.30 4.81 -28.56
N SER A 621 25.23 5.75 -28.35
CA SER A 621 24.89 7.14 -28.02
C SER A 621 24.02 7.80 -29.09
N ASN A 622 24.42 7.67 -30.36
CA ASN A 622 23.67 8.25 -31.49
C ASN A 622 22.26 7.67 -31.61
N GLN A 623 22.12 6.35 -31.43
CA GLN A 623 20.83 5.67 -31.54
C GLN A 623 19.88 6.11 -30.43
N LEU A 624 20.37 6.17 -29.20
CA LEU A 624 19.60 6.63 -28.04
C LEU A 624 19.24 8.11 -28.14
N PHE A 625 20.18 8.96 -28.57
CA PHE A 625 19.93 10.39 -28.74
C PHE A 625 18.82 10.65 -29.76
N ASN A 626 18.88 9.99 -30.91
CA ASN A 626 17.85 10.08 -31.94
C ASN A 626 16.49 9.58 -31.44
N PHE A 627 16.49 8.50 -30.66
CA PHE A 627 15.26 7.98 -30.04
C PHE A 627 14.65 8.96 -29.03
N LEU A 628 15.45 9.50 -28.10
CA LEU A 628 14.96 10.47 -27.11
C LEU A 628 14.41 11.72 -27.79
N ASN A 629 15.05 12.21 -28.85
CA ASN A 629 14.58 13.39 -29.59
C ASN A 629 13.20 13.22 -30.24
N LYS A 630 12.71 11.98 -30.40
CA LYS A 630 11.34 11.74 -30.86
C LYS A 630 10.29 12.22 -29.85
N LEU A 631 10.62 12.31 -28.55
CA LEU A 631 9.72 12.84 -27.52
C LEU A 631 9.30 14.30 -27.78
N ASN A 632 10.12 15.06 -28.51
CA ASN A 632 9.82 16.44 -28.87
C ASN A 632 9.12 16.58 -30.24
N LYS A 633 8.76 15.46 -30.89
CA LYS A 633 8.14 15.45 -32.22
C LYS A 633 6.76 14.83 -32.16
N LYS A 634 5.93 15.17 -33.15
CA LYS A 634 4.65 14.48 -33.38
C LYS A 634 4.90 13.08 -33.93
N ILE A 635 4.20 12.09 -33.37
CA ILE A 635 4.29 10.69 -33.80
C ILE A 635 2.90 10.14 -34.02
N SER A 636 2.62 9.75 -35.25
CA SER A 636 1.35 9.13 -35.61
C SER A 636 1.26 7.69 -35.13
N THR A 637 0.04 7.24 -34.85
CA THR A 637 -0.21 5.82 -34.55
C THR A 637 0.14 4.94 -35.74
N THR A 638 0.98 3.93 -35.52
CA THR A 638 1.47 3.01 -36.56
C THR A 638 0.49 1.87 -36.86
N ASN A 639 -0.40 1.53 -35.91
CA ASN A 639 -1.31 0.38 -36.00
C ASN A 639 -2.78 0.81 -35.91
N PRO A 640 -3.54 0.83 -37.02
CA PRO A 640 -4.96 1.22 -37.02
C PRO A 640 -5.88 0.20 -36.32
N LYS A 641 -5.39 -0.97 -35.89
CA LYS A 641 -6.15 -1.93 -35.06
C LYS A 641 -6.06 -1.63 -33.56
N GLU A 642 -5.12 -0.78 -33.15
CA GLU A 642 -4.97 -0.33 -31.77
C GLU A 642 -5.89 0.87 -31.53
N ASN A 643 -7.19 0.61 -31.38
CA ASN A 643 -8.23 1.63 -31.16
C ASN A 643 -8.15 2.33 -29.79
N TYR A 644 -7.01 2.23 -29.11
CA TYR A 644 -6.70 2.80 -27.81
C TYR A 644 -5.64 3.90 -27.87
N VAL A 645 -4.59 3.70 -28.67
CA VAL A 645 -3.50 4.67 -28.76
C VAL A 645 -3.93 5.79 -29.70
N ILE A 646 -3.64 7.04 -29.34
CA ILE A 646 -3.85 8.23 -30.17
C ILE A 646 -2.50 8.82 -30.59
N ASN A 647 -2.52 9.71 -31.58
CA ASN A 647 -1.30 10.41 -32.00
C ASN A 647 -0.66 11.13 -30.81
N TYR A 648 0.67 11.07 -30.75
CA TYR A 648 1.44 11.82 -29.77
C TYR A 648 1.77 13.19 -30.36
N GLU A 649 1.42 14.26 -29.66
CA GLU A 649 1.54 15.63 -30.15
C GLU A 649 2.92 16.27 -29.87
N GLY A 650 3.83 15.56 -29.19
CA GLY A 650 5.10 16.11 -28.71
C GLY A 650 5.01 16.56 -27.26
N PHE A 651 6.17 16.61 -26.59
CA PHE A 651 6.22 16.78 -25.13
C PHE A 651 5.68 18.14 -24.68
N GLU A 652 6.08 19.22 -25.33
CA GLU A 652 5.66 20.58 -24.98
C GLU A 652 4.16 20.79 -25.24
N ASP A 653 3.64 20.29 -26.37
CA ASP A 653 2.22 20.40 -26.70
C ASP A 653 1.34 19.58 -25.75
N THR A 654 1.83 18.43 -25.28
CA THR A 654 1.09 17.54 -24.37
C THR A 654 1.13 18.04 -22.91
N TYR A 655 2.31 18.46 -22.43
CA TYR A 655 2.53 18.72 -21.01
C TYR A 655 2.71 20.19 -20.65
N LYS A 656 2.71 21.08 -21.65
CA LYS A 656 2.89 22.54 -21.51
C LYS A 656 4.21 22.92 -20.81
N VAL A 657 5.23 22.07 -20.94
CA VAL A 657 6.57 22.25 -20.38
C VAL A 657 7.59 21.68 -21.35
N LYS A 658 8.78 22.28 -21.46
CA LYS A 658 9.82 21.81 -22.39
C LYS A 658 10.57 20.62 -21.82
N LEU A 659 10.93 19.66 -22.68
CA LEU A 659 11.85 18.57 -22.35
C LEU A 659 13.22 18.82 -23.00
N LYS A 660 14.22 19.09 -22.17
CA LYS A 660 15.61 19.30 -22.59
C LYS A 660 16.39 17.99 -22.54
N ILE A 661 16.71 17.48 -23.73
CA ILE A 661 17.58 16.31 -23.93
C ILE A 661 19.02 16.82 -24.07
N PRO A 662 19.99 16.27 -23.33
CA PRO A 662 21.39 16.69 -23.43
C PRO A 662 22.01 16.28 -24.77
N GLU A 663 22.87 17.13 -25.32
CA GLU A 663 23.72 16.80 -26.46
C GLU A 663 24.75 15.74 -26.06
N ILE A 664 25.17 14.89 -27.02
CA ILE A 664 26.07 13.75 -26.77
C ILE A 664 27.43 14.18 -26.18
N GLU A 665 27.92 15.36 -26.55
CA GLU A 665 29.20 15.89 -26.05
C GLU A 665 29.05 16.77 -24.80
N SER A 666 27.83 16.92 -24.27
CA SER A 666 27.61 17.69 -23.05
C SER A 666 27.99 16.91 -21.79
N GLU A 667 28.29 17.62 -20.70
CA GLU A 667 28.60 16.99 -19.41
C GLU A 667 27.45 16.14 -18.86
N ASP A 668 26.23 16.37 -19.33
CA ASP A 668 25.03 15.63 -18.94
C ASP A 668 24.84 14.31 -19.71
N TRP A 669 25.69 14.03 -20.69
CA TRP A 669 25.77 12.75 -21.39
C TRP A 669 27.04 12.00 -20.96
N LYS A 670 26.92 11.08 -20.00
CA LYS A 670 28.07 10.27 -19.54
C LYS A 670 28.21 9.01 -20.39
N LYS A 671 29.33 8.95 -21.11
CA LYS A 671 29.75 7.79 -21.88
C LYS A 671 30.35 6.75 -20.92
N ILE A 672 29.71 5.58 -20.83
CA ILE A 672 30.21 4.44 -20.05
C ILE A 672 31.20 3.66 -20.92
N ASN A 673 32.41 3.47 -20.40
CA ASN A 673 33.44 2.65 -21.05
C ASN A 673 32.96 1.20 -21.19
N THR A 674 33.37 0.53 -22.28
CA THR A 674 33.07 -0.88 -22.48
C THR A 674 33.70 -1.72 -21.37
N ILE A 675 32.86 -2.42 -20.60
CA ILE A 675 33.31 -3.34 -19.55
C ILE A 675 33.85 -4.60 -20.21
N ASN A 676 35.07 -5.02 -19.86
CA ASN A 676 35.66 -6.24 -20.39
C ASN A 676 34.87 -7.47 -19.87
N LEU A 677 34.25 -8.20 -20.80
CA LEU A 677 33.36 -9.35 -20.51
C LEU A 677 34.14 -10.67 -20.26
N GLN A 678 35.46 -10.61 -20.07
CA GLN A 678 36.31 -11.81 -19.85
C GLN A 678 36.29 -12.35 -18.41
N ASN A 679 35.58 -11.69 -17.49
CA ASN A 679 35.48 -12.09 -16.08
C ASN A 679 34.28 -13.03 -15.81
N ASP A 680 34.22 -13.62 -14.61
CA ASP A 680 33.03 -14.33 -14.12
C ASP A 680 31.75 -13.45 -14.22
N SER A 681 30.61 -14.07 -14.54
CA SER A 681 29.32 -13.39 -14.75
C SER A 681 28.90 -12.52 -13.56
N ARG A 682 29.19 -12.99 -12.34
CA ARG A 682 28.95 -12.21 -11.11
C ARG A 682 29.83 -10.96 -11.08
N ALA A 683 31.13 -11.09 -11.34
CA ALA A 683 32.05 -9.95 -11.34
C ALA A 683 31.65 -8.90 -12.39
N ILE A 684 31.19 -9.32 -13.57
CA ILE A 684 30.64 -8.43 -14.60
C ILE A 684 29.41 -7.69 -14.07
N SER A 685 28.45 -8.40 -13.46
CA SER A 685 27.23 -7.82 -12.90
C SER A 685 27.54 -6.73 -11.85
N HIS A 686 28.50 -6.99 -10.96
CA HIS A 686 28.93 -6.02 -9.94
C HIS A 686 29.68 -4.83 -10.55
N SER A 687 30.52 -5.05 -11.55
CA SER A 687 31.23 -3.98 -12.26
C SER A 687 30.27 -3.04 -13.00
N ILE A 688 29.24 -3.58 -13.66
CA ILE A 688 28.16 -2.78 -14.28
C ILE A 688 27.50 -1.90 -13.22
N LYS A 689 27.07 -2.51 -12.11
CA LYS A 689 26.43 -1.82 -10.99
C LYS A 689 27.31 -0.68 -10.45
N GLU A 690 28.56 -0.96 -10.12
CA GLU A 690 29.50 0.04 -9.55
C GLU A 690 29.77 1.20 -10.51
N THR A 691 29.95 0.88 -11.79
CA THR A 691 30.15 1.89 -12.85
C THR A 691 28.95 2.82 -12.93
N ILE A 692 27.72 2.28 -13.00
CA ILE A 692 26.49 3.08 -13.06
C ILE A 692 26.35 3.94 -11.78
N CYS A 693 26.52 3.37 -10.59
CA CYS A 693 26.42 4.13 -9.33
C CYS A 693 27.44 5.28 -9.28
N SER A 694 28.68 5.05 -9.72
CA SER A 694 29.73 6.06 -9.72
C SER A 694 29.40 7.25 -10.64
N GLU A 695 28.85 6.99 -11.83
CA GLU A 695 28.45 8.03 -12.77
C GLU A 695 27.21 8.80 -12.29
N ILE A 696 26.26 8.12 -11.65
CA ILE A 696 25.10 8.77 -10.99
C ILE A 696 25.57 9.79 -9.95
N LEU A 697 26.55 9.42 -9.10
CA LEU A 697 27.09 10.34 -8.10
C LEU A 697 27.73 11.57 -8.74
N LYS A 698 28.50 11.39 -9.82
CA LYS A 698 29.09 12.50 -10.57
C LYS A 698 28.03 13.44 -11.14
N ILE A 699 26.93 12.91 -11.68
CA ILE A 699 25.80 13.73 -12.17
C ILE A 699 25.17 14.51 -11.02
N SER A 700 24.94 13.85 -9.88
CA SER A 700 24.26 14.46 -8.72
C SER A 700 25.04 15.64 -8.12
N ALA A 701 26.37 15.64 -8.22
CA ALA A 701 27.22 16.72 -7.73
C ALA A 701 27.01 18.06 -8.47
N SER A 702 26.39 18.06 -9.65
CA SER A 702 26.12 19.26 -10.45
C SER A 702 24.98 20.16 -9.89
N GLY A 703 24.32 19.75 -8.80
CA GLY A 703 23.36 20.56 -8.04
C GLY A 703 22.02 20.87 -8.75
N SER A 704 21.84 20.44 -9.99
CA SER A 704 20.60 20.65 -10.76
C SER A 704 19.76 19.39 -10.80
N GLN A 705 18.47 19.53 -10.47
CA GLN A 705 17.50 18.44 -10.53
C GLN A 705 17.33 17.97 -11.98
N LYS A 706 17.73 16.72 -12.25
CA LYS A 706 17.70 16.07 -13.56
C LYS A 706 17.14 14.66 -13.40
N ILE A 707 16.50 14.16 -14.46
CA ILE A 707 16.08 12.75 -14.52
C ILE A 707 17.19 11.95 -15.20
N ILE A 708 17.67 10.90 -14.54
CA ILE A 708 18.79 10.09 -15.03
C ILE A 708 18.27 8.96 -15.91
N VAL A 709 18.55 9.02 -17.21
CA VAL A 709 18.25 7.96 -18.18
C VAL A 709 19.40 6.96 -18.18
N ILE A 710 19.09 5.69 -17.93
CA ILE A 710 20.07 4.60 -17.87
C ILE A 710 19.80 3.64 -19.01
N PHE A 711 20.73 3.57 -19.97
CA PHE A 711 20.59 2.69 -21.12
C PHE A 711 21.22 1.31 -20.88
N ILE A 712 20.45 0.25 -21.12
CA ILE A 712 20.90 -1.14 -20.98
C ILE A 712 20.90 -1.82 -22.35
N PRO A 713 22.09 -2.14 -22.92
CA PRO A 713 22.17 -2.85 -24.18
C PRO A 713 21.81 -4.33 -24.04
N ASN A 714 21.41 -4.97 -25.13
CA ASN A 714 21.05 -6.40 -25.15
C ASN A 714 22.21 -7.28 -24.66
N LYS A 715 23.46 -6.87 -24.94
CA LYS A 715 24.67 -7.57 -24.48
C LYS A 715 24.84 -7.61 -22.95
N TRP A 716 24.13 -6.75 -22.21
CA TRP A 716 24.16 -6.73 -20.74
C TRP A 716 23.04 -7.55 -20.08
N LEU A 717 21.99 -7.94 -20.83
CA LEU A 717 20.84 -8.66 -20.27
C LEU A 717 21.21 -9.95 -19.49
N PRO A 718 22.21 -10.76 -19.89
CA PRO A 718 22.63 -11.91 -19.10
C PRO A 718 23.22 -11.57 -17.72
N TYR A 719 23.66 -10.32 -17.52
CA TYR A 719 24.36 -9.84 -16.33
C TYR A 719 23.51 -8.86 -15.49
N THR A 720 22.25 -8.64 -15.86
CA THR A 720 21.35 -7.74 -15.11
C THR A 720 20.70 -8.43 -13.91
N SER A 721 20.74 -9.76 -13.82
CA SER A 721 20.18 -10.51 -12.70
C SER A 721 20.83 -11.88 -12.56
N TYR A 722 21.04 -12.35 -11.33
CA TYR A 722 21.40 -13.73 -11.04
C TYR A 722 20.80 -14.18 -9.71
N SER A 723 20.61 -15.49 -9.53
CA SER A 723 20.15 -16.05 -8.26
C SER A 723 20.82 -17.39 -8.03
N ASN A 724 21.44 -17.56 -6.87
CA ASN A 724 21.99 -18.84 -6.39
C ASN A 724 21.52 -19.11 -4.95
N ASN A 725 21.95 -20.23 -4.35
CA ASN A 725 21.54 -20.62 -3.00
C ASN A 725 22.03 -19.63 -1.90
N ILE A 726 22.99 -18.75 -2.22
CA ILE A 726 23.65 -17.84 -1.28
C ILE A 726 23.17 -16.39 -1.47
N GLU A 727 22.92 -15.95 -2.70
CA GLU A 727 22.68 -14.55 -3.05
C GLU A 727 21.72 -14.43 -4.26
N SER A 728 20.88 -13.40 -4.25
CA SER A 728 20.03 -12.99 -5.37
C SER A 728 20.30 -11.52 -5.71
N PHE A 729 20.56 -11.24 -6.98
CA PHE A 729 20.92 -9.93 -7.50
C PHE A 729 19.99 -9.52 -8.66
N ASP A 730 19.54 -8.26 -8.63
CA ASP A 730 18.80 -7.61 -9.73
C ASP A 730 19.28 -6.16 -9.89
N LEU A 731 19.94 -5.86 -11.02
CA LEU A 731 20.55 -4.56 -11.30
C LEU A 731 19.52 -3.44 -11.26
N HIS A 732 18.30 -3.67 -11.76
CA HIS A 732 17.26 -2.65 -11.79
C HIS A 732 16.86 -2.26 -10.36
N ASP A 733 16.51 -3.24 -9.53
CA ASP A 733 16.09 -2.98 -8.16
C ASP A 733 17.21 -2.34 -7.33
N TYR A 734 18.48 -2.77 -7.51
CA TYR A 734 19.62 -2.16 -6.83
C TYR A 734 19.83 -0.68 -7.18
N ILE A 735 19.84 -0.35 -8.47
CA ILE A 735 20.05 1.04 -8.90
C ILE A 735 18.86 1.91 -8.51
N LYS A 736 17.62 1.38 -8.55
CA LYS A 736 16.44 2.09 -8.05
C LYS A 736 16.53 2.41 -6.57
N ALA A 737 16.88 1.43 -5.73
CA ALA A 737 17.09 1.64 -4.31
C ALA A 737 18.18 2.70 -4.06
N PHE A 738 19.31 2.59 -4.77
CA PHE A 738 20.41 3.54 -4.68
C PHE A 738 20.00 4.98 -5.07
N CYS A 739 19.29 5.15 -6.18
CA CYS A 739 18.79 6.45 -6.61
C CYS A 739 17.83 7.05 -5.58
N ALA A 740 16.93 6.24 -5.02
CA ALA A 740 15.97 6.68 -4.03
C ALA A 740 16.61 7.15 -2.72
N GLU A 741 17.62 6.43 -2.22
CA GLU A 741 18.43 6.86 -1.06
C GLU A 741 19.09 8.23 -1.27
N LYS A 742 19.40 8.57 -2.52
CA LYS A 742 19.99 9.86 -2.91
C LYS A 742 18.96 10.91 -3.31
N GLY A 743 17.67 10.58 -3.29
CA GLY A 743 16.60 11.49 -3.74
C GLY A 743 16.70 11.82 -5.24
N LEU A 744 17.13 10.87 -6.06
CA LEU A 744 17.30 11.01 -7.51
C LEU A 744 16.24 10.19 -8.26
N THR A 745 15.71 10.73 -9.35
CA THR A 745 14.79 9.99 -10.23
C THR A 745 15.55 9.37 -11.40
N SER A 746 15.24 8.12 -11.72
CA SER A 746 15.90 7.36 -12.78
C SER A 746 14.91 6.67 -13.72
N GLN A 747 15.29 6.52 -14.98
CA GLN A 747 14.52 5.82 -16.02
C GLN A 747 15.41 4.87 -16.80
N PHE A 748 15.09 3.58 -16.75
CA PHE A 748 15.76 2.55 -17.55
C PHE A 748 15.19 2.52 -18.97
N ILE A 749 16.07 2.39 -19.96
CA ILE A 749 15.69 2.14 -21.35
C ILE A 749 16.56 1.00 -21.87
N THR A 750 15.93 -0.03 -22.45
CA THR A 750 16.67 -1.17 -23.04
C THR A 750 16.82 -1.01 -24.54
N GLU A 751 17.86 -1.61 -25.12
CA GLU A 751 18.07 -1.63 -26.58
C GLU A 751 16.86 -2.21 -27.34
N ARG A 752 16.17 -3.21 -26.79
CA ARG A 752 14.92 -3.74 -27.36
C ARG A 752 13.85 -2.65 -27.52
N THR A 753 13.77 -1.70 -26.60
CA THR A 753 12.76 -0.63 -26.61
C THR A 753 12.96 0.33 -27.77
N ILE A 754 14.21 0.70 -28.06
CA ILE A 754 14.53 1.63 -29.15
C ILE A 754 14.43 0.98 -30.54
N LEU A 755 14.40 -0.35 -30.60
CA LEU A 755 14.24 -1.15 -31.82
C LEU A 755 12.78 -1.56 -32.12
N ASP A 756 11.83 -1.27 -31.22
CA ASP A 756 10.42 -1.62 -31.42
C ASP A 756 9.65 -0.57 -32.23
N TYR A 757 9.87 -0.57 -33.54
CA TYR A 757 9.18 0.33 -34.47
C TYR A 757 7.67 0.06 -34.60
N LYS A 758 7.19 -1.13 -34.17
CA LYS A 758 5.77 -1.48 -34.31
C LYS A 758 4.91 -0.74 -33.28
N GLN A 759 5.43 -0.56 -32.07
CA GLN A 759 4.75 0.09 -30.95
C GLN A 759 5.36 1.47 -30.62
N GLU A 760 6.04 2.11 -31.57
CA GLU A 760 6.81 3.34 -31.33
C GLU A 760 5.99 4.45 -30.66
N CYS A 761 4.79 4.76 -31.19
CA CYS A 761 3.91 5.78 -30.64
C CYS A 761 3.54 5.47 -29.17
N GLN A 762 3.24 4.20 -28.87
CA GLN A 762 2.92 3.73 -27.52
C GLN A 762 4.13 3.90 -26.58
N VAL A 763 5.31 3.44 -27.00
CA VAL A 763 6.54 3.57 -26.20
C VAL A 763 6.84 5.03 -25.88
N ILE A 764 6.72 5.93 -26.85
CA ILE A 764 6.99 7.36 -26.66
C ILE A 764 5.98 8.00 -25.73
N TRP A 765 4.68 7.68 -25.85
CA TRP A 765 3.66 8.13 -24.91
C TRP A 765 4.00 7.73 -23.46
N TRP A 766 4.38 6.47 -23.21
CA TRP A 766 4.64 5.96 -21.85
C TRP A 766 5.90 6.60 -21.29
N LEU A 767 6.94 6.75 -22.11
CA LEU A 767 8.18 7.39 -21.71
C LEU A 767 7.98 8.88 -21.41
N SER A 768 7.15 9.57 -22.18
CA SER A 768 6.80 10.98 -21.95
C SER A 768 6.12 11.18 -20.59
N LEU A 769 5.15 10.32 -20.25
CA LEU A 769 4.47 10.34 -18.95
C LEU A 769 5.46 10.12 -17.82
N SER A 770 6.33 9.12 -17.96
CA SER A 770 7.34 8.79 -16.95
C SER A 770 8.24 9.98 -16.66
N PHE A 771 8.75 10.67 -17.68
CA PHE A 771 9.58 11.86 -17.48
C PHE A 771 8.80 13.02 -16.85
N TYR A 772 7.56 13.24 -17.25
CA TYR A 772 6.72 14.26 -16.63
C TYR A 772 6.54 13.98 -15.13
N VAL A 773 6.10 12.77 -14.77
CA VAL A 773 5.84 12.39 -13.38
C VAL A 773 7.11 12.39 -12.53
N LYS A 774 8.23 11.87 -13.05
CA LYS A 774 9.55 11.86 -12.38
C LYS A 774 10.18 13.24 -12.21
N SER A 775 9.57 14.28 -12.79
CA SER A 775 9.88 15.68 -12.49
C SER A 775 9.03 16.24 -11.35
N PHE A 776 8.38 15.37 -10.56
CA PHE A 776 7.46 15.71 -9.47
C PHE A 776 6.21 16.46 -9.93
N ARG A 777 5.75 16.14 -11.15
CA ARG A 777 4.55 16.73 -11.74
C ARG A 777 3.36 15.79 -11.72
N THR A 778 2.17 16.35 -11.57
CA THR A 778 0.92 15.59 -11.42
C THR A 778 0.10 15.72 -12.71
N PRO A 779 0.01 14.66 -13.53
CA PRO A 779 -0.56 14.75 -14.87
C PRO A 779 -2.09 14.82 -14.84
N TRP A 780 -2.72 14.04 -13.96
CA TRP A 780 -4.16 14.01 -13.72
C TRP A 780 -4.44 13.47 -12.32
N LEU A 781 -5.68 13.65 -11.86
CA LEU A 781 -6.23 13.06 -10.65
C LEU A 781 -7.49 12.24 -10.96
N VAL A 782 -8.00 11.45 -10.02
CA VAL A 782 -9.32 10.80 -10.13
C VAL A 782 -10.40 11.75 -9.64
N GLU A 783 -11.54 11.78 -10.34
CA GLU A 783 -12.74 12.42 -9.81
C GLU A 783 -13.26 11.68 -8.57
N ASN A 784 -13.34 12.39 -7.45
CA ASN A 784 -13.92 11.89 -6.22
C ASN A 784 -14.90 12.92 -5.64
N SER A 785 -15.91 12.43 -4.92
CA SER A 785 -16.94 13.25 -4.27
C SER A 785 -16.52 13.79 -2.91
N THR A 786 -15.48 13.22 -2.29
CA THR A 786 -14.97 13.63 -0.98
C THR A 786 -13.46 13.77 -0.99
N ASN A 787 -12.91 14.68 -0.17
CA ASN A 787 -11.46 14.88 -0.02
C ASN A 787 -10.89 14.29 1.27
N GLU A 788 -11.73 13.64 2.08
CA GLU A 788 -11.44 13.30 3.48
C GLU A 788 -10.99 11.83 3.68
N THR A 789 -10.74 11.11 2.57
CA THR A 789 -10.34 9.70 2.59
C THR A 789 -8.85 9.53 2.32
N ALA A 790 -8.18 8.75 3.16
CA ALA A 790 -6.84 8.22 2.90
C ALA A 790 -6.92 6.76 2.46
N PHE A 791 -6.26 6.41 1.35
CA PHE A 791 -6.08 5.01 0.96
C PHE A 791 -4.66 4.56 1.29
N ALA A 792 -4.51 3.39 1.88
CA ALA A 792 -3.22 2.78 2.19
C ALA A 792 -3.10 1.39 1.54
N GLY A 793 -1.96 1.12 0.92
CA GLY A 793 -1.61 -0.21 0.43
C GLY A 793 -0.56 -0.87 1.31
N ILE A 794 -0.72 -2.17 1.60
CA ILE A 794 0.28 -2.97 2.32
C ILE A 794 1.00 -3.92 1.37
N GLY A 795 2.33 -3.80 1.32
CA GLY A 795 3.23 -4.72 0.62
C GLY A 795 4.20 -5.39 1.59
N TYR A 796 4.54 -6.66 1.33
CA TYR A 796 5.53 -7.40 2.12
C TYR A 796 6.66 -7.93 1.23
N SER A 797 7.88 -7.88 1.74
CA SER A 797 9.04 -8.53 1.13
C SER A 797 9.73 -9.41 2.17
N ILE A 798 10.06 -10.64 1.78
CA ILE A 798 10.64 -11.66 2.68
C ILE A 798 12.05 -11.97 2.21
N ASP A 799 13.03 -11.85 3.10
CA ASP A 799 14.37 -12.39 2.86
C ASP A 799 14.38 -13.90 3.12
N LYS A 800 14.44 -14.69 2.05
CA LYS A 800 14.44 -16.16 2.10
C LYS A 800 15.79 -16.76 2.52
N GLN A 801 16.87 -15.98 2.57
CA GLN A 801 18.23 -16.50 2.73
C GLN A 801 18.67 -16.56 4.20
N ASN A 802 18.20 -15.64 5.05
CA ASN A 802 18.42 -15.70 6.48
C ASN A 802 17.44 -16.67 7.16
N LYS A 803 17.96 -17.67 7.90
CA LYS A 803 17.14 -18.59 8.74
C LYS A 803 16.27 -17.87 9.78
N ASN A 804 16.60 -16.61 10.06
CA ASN A 804 15.77 -15.64 10.78
C ASN A 804 15.12 -14.71 9.75
N HIS A 805 14.02 -15.15 9.12
CA HIS A 805 13.40 -14.43 8.00
C HIS A 805 12.97 -13.01 8.38
N ILE A 806 13.69 -12.00 7.87
CA ILE A 806 13.32 -10.58 8.00
C ILE A 806 12.20 -10.29 6.99
N VAL A 807 11.09 -9.75 7.50
CA VAL A 807 9.99 -9.27 6.67
C VAL A 807 9.97 -7.74 6.71
N LEU A 808 10.03 -7.14 5.52
CA LEU A 808 9.87 -5.70 5.34
C LEU A 808 8.39 -5.42 5.04
N GLY A 809 7.75 -4.59 5.87
CA GLY A 809 6.44 -4.02 5.58
C GLY A 809 6.59 -2.67 4.88
N CYS A 810 5.81 -2.44 3.82
CA CYS A 810 5.70 -1.15 3.15
C CYS A 810 4.26 -0.64 3.24
N SER A 811 4.09 0.61 3.65
CA SER A 811 2.83 1.35 3.59
C SER A 811 2.95 2.45 2.54
N HIS A 812 2.08 2.46 1.54
CA HIS A 812 2.01 3.54 0.55
C HIS A 812 0.65 4.23 0.61
N LEU A 813 0.66 5.55 0.82
CA LEU A 813 -0.53 6.36 0.96
C LEU A 813 -0.94 7.07 -0.33
N TYR A 814 -2.25 7.16 -0.50
CA TYR A 814 -2.90 7.89 -1.57
C TYR A 814 -3.99 8.80 -1.00
N THR A 815 -4.15 9.98 -1.61
CA THR A 815 -5.27 10.87 -1.33
C THR A 815 -6.59 10.31 -1.88
N SER A 816 -7.70 10.94 -1.52
CA SER A 816 -9.03 10.67 -2.10
C SER A 816 -9.03 10.66 -3.62
N ASN A 817 -8.26 11.56 -4.23
CA ASN A 817 -8.18 11.72 -5.69
C ASN A 817 -7.11 10.82 -6.32
N GLY A 818 -6.55 9.89 -5.53
CA GLY A 818 -5.60 8.88 -5.98
C GLY A 818 -4.19 9.41 -6.25
N GLU A 819 -3.83 10.59 -5.72
CA GLU A 819 -2.44 11.07 -5.76
C GLU A 819 -1.61 10.24 -4.78
N GLY A 820 -0.58 9.55 -5.29
CA GLY A 820 0.41 8.87 -4.45
C GLY A 820 1.25 9.91 -3.71
N LEU A 821 1.30 9.79 -2.39
CA LEU A 821 1.99 10.72 -1.50
C LEU A 821 3.41 10.19 -1.23
N LYS A 822 3.66 9.81 0.02
CA LYS A 822 4.89 9.19 0.49
C LYS A 822 4.64 7.74 0.87
N TYR A 823 5.71 6.98 0.98
CA TYR A 823 5.67 5.64 1.54
C TYR A 823 6.70 5.50 2.67
N LYS A 824 6.48 4.49 3.52
CA LYS A 824 7.37 4.15 4.64
C LYS A 824 7.71 2.67 4.64
N LEU A 825 8.99 2.36 4.88
CA LEU A 825 9.48 1.01 5.07
C LEU A 825 9.68 0.76 6.56
N SER A 826 9.09 -0.32 7.06
CA SER A 826 9.22 -0.73 8.46
C SER A 826 9.74 -2.15 8.54
N LYS A 827 10.80 -2.34 9.33
CA LYS A 827 11.33 -3.68 9.62
C LYS A 827 10.46 -4.30 10.69
N LEU A 828 9.83 -5.43 10.36
CA LEU A 828 9.02 -6.17 11.32
C LEU A 828 9.92 -7.02 12.22
N SER A 829 9.54 -7.14 13.50
CA SER A 829 10.30 -7.95 14.46
C SER A 829 10.08 -9.44 14.18
N ASN A 830 11.16 -10.17 13.86
CA ASN A 830 11.08 -11.58 13.45
C ASN A 830 10.37 -12.49 14.47
N ASP A 831 10.47 -12.18 15.75
CA ASP A 831 9.92 -12.98 16.84
C ASP A 831 8.40 -12.82 17.01
N LYS A 832 7.80 -11.81 16.36
CA LYS A 832 6.36 -11.48 16.46
C LYS A 832 5.54 -11.80 15.21
N ILE A 833 6.16 -12.21 14.09
CA ILE A 833 5.44 -12.45 12.84
C ILE A 833 4.68 -13.77 12.89
N GLN A 834 3.37 -13.69 12.64
CA GLN A 834 2.53 -14.87 12.52
C GLN A 834 2.49 -15.34 11.05
N TRP A 835 3.03 -16.53 10.80
CA TRP A 835 2.93 -17.18 9.49
C TRP A 835 1.67 -18.03 9.41
N ARG A 836 0.79 -17.73 8.46
CA ARG A 836 -0.39 -18.54 8.15
C ARG A 836 -0.36 -18.89 6.67
N ASP A 837 -0.36 -20.18 6.33
CA ASP A 837 -0.23 -20.66 4.95
C ASP A 837 0.96 -20.06 4.16
N LYS A 838 2.11 -19.90 4.85
CA LYS A 838 3.32 -19.26 4.31
C LYS A 838 3.14 -17.78 3.89
N LYS A 839 2.08 -17.12 4.38
CA LYS A 839 1.86 -15.69 4.22
C LYS A 839 2.12 -14.98 5.55
N PRO A 840 2.82 -13.83 5.55
CA PRO A 840 3.08 -13.06 6.75
C PRO A 840 1.82 -12.28 7.15
N HIS A 841 1.55 -12.24 8.46
CA HIS A 841 0.55 -11.40 9.09
C HIS A 841 1.19 -10.60 10.22
N LEU A 842 0.74 -9.37 10.41
CA LEU A 842 1.19 -8.52 11.51
C LEU A 842 0.65 -9.05 12.84
N SER A 843 1.45 -8.91 13.90
CA SER A 843 0.93 -9.03 15.26
C SER A 843 0.04 -7.82 15.58
N TYR A 844 -0.75 -7.89 16.66
CA TYR A 844 -1.51 -6.74 17.14
C TYR A 844 -0.65 -5.47 17.30
N ASP A 845 0.54 -5.59 17.92
CA ASP A 845 1.43 -4.44 18.15
C ASP A 845 1.93 -3.83 16.84
N ASP A 846 2.35 -4.67 15.88
CA ASP A 846 2.85 -4.19 14.58
C ASP A 846 1.71 -3.58 13.75
N ALA A 847 0.50 -4.13 13.85
CA ALA A 847 -0.71 -3.61 13.23
C ALA A 847 -1.13 -2.25 13.80
N TYR A 848 -0.98 -2.07 15.13
CA TYR A 848 -1.21 -0.79 15.81
C TYR A 848 -0.20 0.28 15.37
N ASP A 849 1.10 -0.06 15.37
CA ASP A 849 2.13 0.87 14.91
C ASP A 849 1.96 1.21 13.42
N PHE A 850 1.51 0.25 12.61
CA PHE A 850 1.16 0.47 11.21
C PHE A 850 0.02 1.49 11.04
N GLY A 851 -1.09 1.35 11.78
CA GLY A 851 -2.20 2.32 11.69
C GLY A 851 -1.78 3.72 12.16
N ARG A 852 -0.96 3.83 13.20
CA ARG A 852 -0.35 5.12 13.60
C ARG A 852 0.54 5.72 12.50
N SER A 853 1.32 4.89 11.81
CA SER A 853 2.14 5.36 10.70
C SER A 853 1.32 5.96 9.57
N ILE A 854 0.10 5.45 9.30
CA ILE A 854 -0.80 6.00 8.29
C ILE A 854 -1.23 7.43 8.66
N ILE A 855 -1.66 7.65 9.91
CA ILE A 855 -2.06 8.98 10.38
C ILE A 855 -0.90 9.95 10.25
N ASN A 856 0.29 9.57 10.72
CA ASN A 856 1.47 10.43 10.67
C ASN A 856 1.85 10.78 9.23
N LEU A 857 1.95 9.78 8.34
CA LEU A 857 2.31 10.00 6.94
C LEU A 857 1.27 10.85 6.21
N PHE A 858 -0.02 10.66 6.49
CA PHE A 858 -1.08 11.44 5.88
C PHE A 858 -1.04 12.89 6.37
N TYR A 859 -0.91 13.10 7.69
CA TYR A 859 -0.76 14.43 8.28
C TYR A 859 0.49 15.16 7.77
N GLU A 860 1.61 14.46 7.63
CA GLU A 860 2.84 15.01 7.05
C GLU A 860 2.73 15.36 5.57
N SER A 861 1.79 14.75 4.87
CA SER A 861 1.59 14.97 3.44
C SER A 861 0.51 15.99 3.15
N MET A 862 -0.55 16.06 3.98
CA MET A 862 -1.78 16.83 3.72
C MET A 862 -2.07 17.93 4.75
N ASN A 863 -1.38 17.97 5.90
CA ASN A 863 -1.68 18.84 7.04
C ASN A 863 -3.07 18.65 7.68
N GLU A 864 -3.73 17.54 7.37
CA GLU A 864 -5.02 17.17 7.93
C GLU A 864 -4.99 15.71 8.35
N ILE A 865 -5.90 15.31 9.24
CA ILE A 865 -6.11 13.92 9.62
C ILE A 865 -7.29 13.41 8.78
N PRO A 866 -7.20 12.22 8.16
CA PRO A 866 -8.28 11.75 7.31
C PRO A 866 -9.50 11.36 8.16
N LYS A 867 -10.71 11.66 7.68
CA LYS A 867 -11.94 11.17 8.33
C LYS A 867 -12.21 9.71 8.05
N ARG A 868 -11.71 9.20 6.92
CA ARG A 868 -11.84 7.79 6.55
C ARG A 868 -10.53 7.21 6.08
N VAL A 869 -10.20 6.00 6.55
CA VAL A 869 -9.01 5.27 6.12
C VAL A 869 -9.42 3.95 5.46
N VAL A 870 -8.93 3.70 4.24
CA VAL A 870 -9.19 2.47 3.50
C VAL A 870 -7.88 1.73 3.27
N ILE A 871 -7.79 0.50 3.75
CA ILE A 871 -6.57 -0.30 3.64
C ILE A 871 -6.80 -1.44 2.65
N HIS A 872 -5.97 -1.48 1.62
CA HIS A 872 -5.95 -2.52 0.59
C HIS A 872 -4.81 -3.51 0.84
N LYS A 873 -5.14 -4.80 0.91
CA LYS A 873 -4.18 -5.90 1.11
C LYS A 873 -4.49 -7.09 0.19
N ARG A 874 -3.49 -7.93 -0.09
CA ARG A 874 -3.65 -9.19 -0.88
C ARG A 874 -3.79 -10.45 -0.03
N THR A 875 -3.60 -10.34 1.27
CA THR A 875 -3.83 -11.44 2.21
C THR A 875 -4.99 -11.05 3.12
N PHE A 876 -5.68 -12.04 3.67
CA PHE A 876 -6.77 -11.78 4.59
C PHE A 876 -6.27 -11.03 5.84
N PHE A 877 -7.18 -10.32 6.52
CA PHE A 877 -6.88 -9.69 7.80
C PHE A 877 -7.18 -10.68 8.92
N THR A 878 -6.21 -10.92 9.82
CA THR A 878 -6.49 -11.65 11.05
C THR A 878 -7.27 -10.78 12.03
N GLN A 879 -7.82 -11.38 13.09
CA GLN A 879 -8.45 -10.61 14.17
C GLN A 879 -7.45 -9.66 14.83
N GLU A 880 -6.22 -10.13 15.13
CA GLU A 880 -5.17 -9.27 15.70
C GLU A 880 -4.81 -8.09 14.80
N GLU A 881 -4.72 -8.30 13.48
CA GLU A 881 -4.47 -7.23 12.52
C GLU A 881 -5.63 -6.23 12.49
N THR A 882 -6.86 -6.74 12.49
CA THR A 882 -8.08 -5.91 12.49
C THR A 882 -8.14 -5.06 13.74
N ASP A 883 -7.99 -5.67 14.92
CA ASP A 883 -8.03 -4.98 16.20
C ASP A 883 -6.92 -3.93 16.31
N GLY A 884 -5.66 -4.29 16.00
CA GLY A 884 -4.54 -3.34 16.11
C GLY A 884 -4.68 -2.14 15.17
N ILE A 885 -5.09 -2.37 13.92
CA ILE A 885 -5.32 -1.30 12.95
C ILE A 885 -6.50 -0.42 13.38
N CYS A 886 -7.62 -1.01 13.79
CA CYS A 886 -8.81 -0.24 14.18
C CYS A 886 -8.55 0.55 15.45
N ASP A 887 -7.93 -0.05 16.47
CA ASP A 887 -7.59 0.61 17.74
C ASP A 887 -6.66 1.81 17.52
N SER A 888 -5.64 1.66 16.67
CA SER A 888 -4.72 2.77 16.38
C SER A 888 -5.32 3.91 15.58
N LEU A 889 -6.21 3.60 14.62
CA LEU A 889 -6.84 4.59 13.76
C LEU A 889 -8.01 5.30 14.45
N LEU A 890 -8.94 4.53 15.03
CA LEU A 890 -10.19 5.03 15.62
C LEU A 890 -10.01 5.65 17.01
N GLU A 891 -8.85 5.47 17.65
CA GLU A 891 -8.49 6.25 18.83
C GLU A 891 -8.37 7.75 18.49
N ASN A 892 -8.03 8.11 17.25
CA ASN A 892 -8.03 9.51 16.83
C ASN A 892 -9.47 9.98 16.58
N ALA A 893 -9.94 10.97 17.33
CA ALA A 893 -11.32 11.46 17.25
C ALA A 893 -11.72 11.93 15.84
N ASN A 894 -10.75 12.38 15.02
CA ASN A 894 -10.97 12.84 13.66
C ASN A 894 -11.15 11.70 12.65
N VAL A 895 -10.71 10.48 12.96
CA VAL A 895 -10.96 9.30 12.11
C VAL A 895 -12.31 8.72 12.49
N GLU A 896 -13.26 8.84 11.59
CA GLU A 896 -14.65 8.40 11.77
C GLU A 896 -14.89 6.99 11.23
N ASN A 897 -14.10 6.55 10.25
CA ASN A 897 -14.36 5.31 9.53
C ASN A 897 -13.10 4.60 9.05
N VAL A 898 -13.11 3.27 9.08
CA VAL A 898 -12.02 2.41 8.59
C VAL A 898 -12.61 1.29 7.75
N ASP A 899 -12.09 1.07 6.53
CA ASP A 899 -12.41 -0.10 5.71
C ASP A 899 -11.17 -0.97 5.50
N LEU A 900 -11.28 -2.26 5.83
CA LEU A 900 -10.22 -3.26 5.60
C LEU A 900 -10.64 -4.18 4.45
N ILE A 901 -10.04 -3.95 3.28
CA ILE A 901 -10.44 -4.60 2.03
C ILE A 901 -9.31 -5.49 1.50
N GLU A 902 -9.61 -6.78 1.37
CA GLU A 902 -8.77 -7.74 0.68
C GLU A 902 -9.12 -7.76 -0.82
N ILE A 903 -8.09 -7.71 -1.67
CA ILE A 903 -8.21 -7.69 -3.12
C ILE A 903 -7.31 -8.76 -3.73
N ASN A 904 -7.90 -9.73 -4.43
CA ASN A 904 -7.19 -10.80 -5.14
C ASN A 904 -7.76 -11.04 -6.53
N PHE A 905 -6.98 -11.65 -7.43
CA PHE A 905 -7.54 -12.15 -8.68
C PHE A 905 -8.38 -13.40 -8.41
N GLU A 906 -9.56 -13.47 -9.01
CA GLU A 906 -10.39 -14.67 -9.02
C GLU A 906 -10.02 -15.53 -10.23
N GLU A 907 -9.45 -16.70 -9.95
CA GLU A 907 -8.86 -17.58 -10.95
C GLU A 907 -9.88 -18.55 -11.55
N ASP A 908 -10.90 -18.95 -10.80
CA ASP A 908 -11.73 -20.09 -11.16
C ASP A 908 -13.14 -19.67 -11.62
N ILE A 909 -13.67 -18.57 -11.06
CA ILE A 909 -14.96 -18.01 -11.51
C ILE A 909 -14.75 -17.13 -12.73
N LYS A 910 -15.51 -17.40 -13.81
CA LYS A 910 -15.53 -16.63 -15.05
C LYS A 910 -16.96 -16.40 -15.52
N TYR A 911 -17.18 -15.27 -16.18
CA TYR A 911 -18.46 -14.93 -16.79
C TYR A 911 -18.26 -14.53 -18.23
N VAL A 912 -19.24 -14.89 -19.06
CA VAL A 912 -19.38 -14.40 -20.43
C VAL A 912 -20.57 -13.45 -20.52
N SER A 913 -20.40 -12.38 -21.29
CA SER A 913 -21.43 -11.38 -21.55
C SER A 913 -22.46 -11.88 -22.58
N SER A 914 -23.71 -11.46 -22.43
CA SER A 914 -24.79 -11.72 -23.38
C SER A 914 -25.39 -10.42 -23.91
N LYS A 915 -25.81 -10.42 -25.18
CA LYS A 915 -26.68 -9.42 -25.79
C LYS A 915 -28.11 -9.95 -25.83
N ILE A 916 -29.07 -9.09 -25.51
CA ILE A 916 -30.48 -9.42 -25.64
C ILE A 916 -30.93 -9.06 -27.06
N ILE A 917 -31.36 -10.06 -27.82
CA ILE A 917 -31.85 -9.90 -29.19
C ILE A 917 -33.24 -10.52 -29.25
N ASN A 918 -34.26 -9.71 -29.52
CA ASN A 918 -35.68 -10.13 -29.55
C ASN A 918 -36.12 -10.89 -28.28
N GLY A 919 -35.65 -10.46 -27.11
CA GLY A 919 -35.96 -11.10 -25.83
C GLY A 919 -35.10 -12.34 -25.50
N GLU A 920 -34.19 -12.75 -26.38
CA GLU A 920 -33.29 -13.88 -26.15
C GLU A 920 -31.90 -13.43 -25.72
N ALA A 921 -31.36 -14.02 -24.65
CA ALA A 921 -29.97 -13.81 -24.25
C ALA A 921 -29.02 -14.63 -25.15
N LYS A 922 -28.28 -13.95 -26.02
CA LYS A 922 -27.28 -14.56 -26.92
C LYS A 922 -25.87 -14.15 -26.49
N ILE A 923 -24.93 -15.09 -26.51
CA ILE A 923 -23.54 -14.81 -26.10
C ILE A 923 -22.94 -13.73 -27.01
N ASP A 924 -22.39 -12.69 -26.41
CA ASP A 924 -21.74 -11.60 -27.14
C ASP A 924 -20.41 -12.08 -27.75
N GLY A 925 -19.92 -11.42 -28.79
CA GLY A 925 -18.52 -11.61 -29.24
C GLY A 925 -17.51 -10.98 -28.29
N PHE A 926 -17.98 -10.12 -27.39
CA PHE A 926 -17.19 -9.24 -26.54
C PHE A 926 -17.29 -9.67 -25.06
N SER A 927 -16.14 -9.72 -24.38
CA SER A 927 -16.01 -10.06 -22.94
C SER A 927 -16.80 -9.14 -22.00
N VAL A 928 -16.89 -9.52 -20.73
CA VAL A 928 -17.50 -8.68 -19.69
C VAL A 928 -16.85 -7.29 -19.66
N ALA A 929 -17.68 -6.26 -19.53
CA ALA A 929 -17.25 -4.87 -19.50
C ALA A 929 -16.56 -4.54 -18.17
N ARG A 930 -15.56 -3.65 -18.25
CA ARG A 930 -14.96 -3.04 -17.05
C ARG A 930 -16.04 -2.27 -16.28
N GLY A 931 -15.93 -2.26 -14.96
CA GLY A 931 -16.91 -1.65 -14.05
C GLY A 931 -18.05 -2.57 -13.65
N THR A 932 -18.13 -3.78 -14.22
CA THR A 932 -19.09 -4.80 -13.78
C THR A 932 -18.71 -5.30 -12.38
N CYS A 933 -19.67 -5.28 -11.46
CA CYS A 933 -19.54 -5.77 -10.10
C CYS A 933 -20.67 -6.77 -9.81
N ILE A 934 -20.36 -7.92 -9.22
CA ILE A 934 -21.33 -8.95 -8.81
C ILE A 934 -21.17 -9.20 -7.32
N GLN A 935 -22.24 -9.03 -6.56
CA GLN A 935 -22.22 -9.37 -5.13
C GLN A 935 -22.32 -10.88 -4.95
N LEU A 936 -21.37 -11.48 -4.23
CA LEU A 936 -21.32 -12.92 -3.96
C LEU A 936 -21.87 -13.28 -2.57
N SER A 937 -21.60 -12.45 -1.56
CA SER A 937 -22.05 -12.65 -0.17
C SER A 937 -22.33 -11.31 0.51
N TYR A 938 -22.58 -11.33 1.82
CA TYR A 938 -22.72 -10.14 2.65
C TYR A 938 -21.41 -9.33 2.80
N ASN A 939 -20.26 -9.88 2.41
CA ASN A 939 -18.95 -9.21 2.56
C ASN A 939 -18.00 -9.45 1.38
N SER A 940 -18.44 -10.11 0.31
CA SER A 940 -17.60 -10.38 -0.85
C SER A 940 -18.30 -10.11 -2.18
N ALA A 941 -17.51 -9.70 -3.16
CA ALA A 941 -17.96 -9.37 -4.51
C ALA A 941 -16.87 -9.66 -5.55
N LEU A 942 -17.28 -9.78 -6.82
CA LEU A 942 -16.40 -9.80 -7.98
C LEU A 942 -16.47 -8.45 -8.68
N LEU A 943 -15.32 -7.85 -8.99
CA LEU A 943 -15.22 -6.59 -9.72
C LEU A 943 -14.32 -6.75 -10.96
N TRP A 944 -14.85 -6.46 -12.14
CA TRP A 944 -14.07 -6.39 -13.37
C TRP A 944 -13.40 -5.03 -13.49
N THR A 945 -12.18 -4.91 -12.99
CA THR A 945 -11.28 -3.80 -13.32
C THR A 945 -10.66 -3.98 -14.71
N HIS A 946 -10.62 -5.19 -15.25
CA HIS A 946 -10.13 -5.48 -16.58
C HIS A 946 -11.26 -6.04 -17.44
N GLY A 947 -11.50 -5.44 -18.60
CA GLY A 947 -12.61 -5.83 -19.46
C GLY A 947 -12.77 -4.87 -20.62
N ILE A 948 -13.95 -4.89 -21.22
CA ILE A 948 -14.25 -4.01 -22.35
C ILE A 948 -14.53 -2.59 -21.91
N ILE A 949 -14.03 -1.66 -22.72
CA ILE A 949 -14.19 -0.21 -22.62
C ILE A 949 -14.61 0.34 -23.99
N PRO A 950 -15.22 1.54 -24.05
CA PRO A 950 -15.42 2.24 -25.31
C PRO A 950 -14.08 2.51 -26.02
N ALA A 951 -14.05 2.38 -27.34
CA ALA A 951 -12.88 2.71 -28.15
C ALA A 951 -12.66 4.22 -28.19
N VAL A 952 -11.41 4.64 -28.26
CA VAL A 952 -11.00 6.05 -28.13
C VAL A 952 -11.35 6.86 -29.37
N GLN A 953 -11.16 6.25 -30.54
CA GLN A 953 -11.44 6.90 -31.84
C GLN A 953 -12.94 6.99 -32.13
N ASN A 954 -13.76 6.05 -31.62
CA ASN A 954 -15.21 6.06 -31.79
C ASN A 954 -15.87 5.36 -30.61
N HIS A 955 -16.61 6.14 -29.82
CA HIS A 955 -17.29 5.70 -28.60
C HIS A 955 -18.37 4.63 -28.85
N ASN A 956 -18.79 4.42 -30.11
CA ASN A 956 -19.73 3.36 -30.48
C ASN A 956 -19.05 1.99 -30.70
N PHE A 957 -17.72 1.92 -30.70
CA PHE A 957 -16.99 0.66 -30.82
C PHE A 957 -16.45 0.21 -29.46
N ASN A 958 -16.31 -1.09 -29.29
CA ASN A 958 -15.72 -1.71 -28.11
C ASN A 958 -14.23 -1.97 -28.32
N PHE A 959 -13.44 -1.72 -27.29
CA PHE A 959 -12.04 -2.09 -27.23
C PHE A 959 -11.75 -2.91 -25.98
N TYR A 960 -10.86 -3.90 -26.12
CA TYR A 960 -10.39 -4.72 -25.00
C TYR A 960 -8.85 -4.67 -24.96
N PRO A 961 -8.26 -3.85 -24.07
CA PRO A 961 -6.80 -3.73 -23.95
C PRO A 961 -6.09 -5.06 -23.70
N GLY A 962 -6.78 -6.00 -23.02
CA GLY A 962 -6.24 -7.31 -22.69
C GLY A 962 -6.15 -8.26 -23.87
N GLY A 963 -7.09 -8.18 -24.83
CA GLY A 963 -7.19 -8.84 -26.15
C GLY A 963 -6.92 -10.35 -26.29
N ARG A 964 -6.34 -11.00 -25.27
CA ARG A 964 -5.66 -12.29 -25.38
C ARG A 964 -6.46 -13.42 -24.75
N TYR A 965 -7.19 -13.17 -23.68
CA TYR A 965 -7.99 -14.18 -22.98
C TYR A 965 -9.20 -13.54 -22.29
N ILE A 966 -10.17 -14.34 -21.86
CA ILE A 966 -11.30 -13.86 -21.06
C ILE A 966 -10.79 -13.14 -19.78
N PRO A 967 -11.31 -11.95 -19.43
CA PRO A 967 -10.82 -11.20 -18.29
C PRO A 967 -11.14 -11.90 -16.97
N LYS A 968 -10.19 -11.85 -16.03
CA LYS A 968 -10.36 -12.30 -14.65
C LYS A 968 -10.91 -11.15 -13.81
N PRO A 969 -11.98 -11.36 -13.03
CA PRO A 969 -12.40 -10.36 -12.06
C PRO A 969 -11.44 -10.31 -10.87
N LEU A 970 -11.47 -9.21 -10.14
CA LEU A 970 -10.96 -9.13 -8.79
C LEU A 970 -12.01 -9.65 -7.81
N LYS A 971 -11.61 -10.49 -6.86
CA LYS A 971 -12.39 -10.83 -5.66
C LYS A 971 -12.09 -9.79 -4.59
N ILE A 972 -13.14 -9.11 -4.16
CA ILE A 972 -13.10 -8.11 -3.08
C ILE A 972 -13.74 -8.76 -1.86
N ILE A 973 -13.04 -8.73 -0.72
CA ILE A 973 -13.56 -9.21 0.56
C ILE A 973 -13.37 -8.11 1.60
N ARG A 974 -14.45 -7.69 2.26
CA ARG A 974 -14.38 -6.77 3.39
C ARG A 974 -14.28 -7.55 4.69
N HIS A 975 -13.25 -7.21 5.45
CA HIS A 975 -13.02 -7.74 6.80
C HIS A 975 -13.56 -6.81 7.89
N TYR A 976 -13.54 -5.50 7.66
CA TYR A 976 -14.07 -4.48 8.57
C TYR A 976 -14.52 -3.24 7.79
N GLY A 977 -15.43 -2.45 8.36
CA GLY A 977 -15.90 -1.18 7.81
C GLY A 977 -17.36 -1.20 7.34
N ASN A 978 -17.94 -0.02 7.15
CA ASN A 978 -19.36 0.14 6.82
C ASN A 978 -19.63 0.77 5.44
N SER A 979 -18.59 0.94 4.62
CA SER A 979 -18.75 1.53 3.30
C SER A 979 -19.55 0.63 2.36
N SER A 980 -20.30 1.28 1.47
CA SER A 980 -21.10 0.56 0.47
C SER A 980 -20.22 -0.14 -0.57
N LEU A 981 -20.72 -1.23 -1.14
CA LEU A 981 -20.04 -1.92 -2.24
C LEU A 981 -19.85 -1.01 -3.47
N GLU A 982 -20.79 -0.08 -3.71
CA GLU A 982 -20.69 0.92 -4.78
C GLU A 982 -19.49 1.84 -4.56
N GLN A 983 -19.35 2.38 -3.35
CA GLN A 983 -18.22 3.24 -2.99
C GLN A 983 -16.89 2.51 -3.16
N ILE A 984 -16.73 1.33 -2.55
CA ILE A 984 -15.51 0.52 -2.65
C ILE A 984 -15.19 0.17 -4.11
N SER A 985 -16.21 -0.19 -4.90
CA SER A 985 -16.01 -0.55 -6.31
C SER A 985 -15.54 0.64 -7.15
N ASN A 986 -16.17 1.81 -7.00
CA ASN A 986 -15.78 3.02 -7.72
C ASN A 986 -14.38 3.50 -7.31
N GLU A 987 -14.03 3.40 -6.03
CA GLU A 987 -12.69 3.72 -5.52
C GLU A 987 -11.62 2.81 -6.14
N ILE A 988 -11.84 1.50 -6.18
CA ILE A 988 -10.92 0.54 -6.83
C ILE A 988 -10.80 0.81 -8.33
N LEU A 989 -11.92 1.10 -9.01
CA LEU A 989 -11.91 1.47 -10.44
C LEU A 989 -11.11 2.75 -10.67
N GLY A 990 -11.31 3.79 -9.85
CA GLY A 990 -10.55 5.04 -9.90
C GLY A 990 -9.05 4.83 -9.68
N LEU A 991 -8.69 4.18 -8.57
CA LEU A 991 -7.29 3.90 -8.21
C LEU A 991 -6.58 3.02 -9.23
N SER A 992 -7.30 2.17 -9.99
CA SER A 992 -6.70 1.42 -11.08
C SER A 992 -6.22 2.31 -12.25
N LYS A 993 -6.70 3.55 -12.36
CA LYS A 993 -6.22 4.55 -13.34
C LYS A 993 -5.03 5.39 -12.85
N MET A 994 -4.58 5.17 -11.61
CA MET A 994 -3.54 5.98 -10.96
C MET A 994 -2.16 5.31 -10.95
N ASN A 995 -1.96 4.32 -11.81
CA ASN A 995 -0.64 3.77 -12.05
C ASN A 995 0.10 4.61 -13.10
N TRP A 996 0.84 5.63 -12.65
CA TRP A 996 1.61 6.51 -13.54
C TRP A 996 2.84 5.84 -14.19
N ASN A 997 3.10 4.55 -13.94
CA ASN A 997 4.16 3.79 -14.60
C ASN A 997 3.74 3.33 -16.01
N SER A 998 2.45 3.45 -16.32
CA SER A 998 1.89 3.03 -17.59
C SER A 998 0.80 3.98 -18.02
N LEU A 999 0.84 4.44 -19.28
CA LEU A 999 -0.23 5.24 -19.88
C LEU A 999 -1.34 4.36 -20.49
N ASN A 1000 -1.55 3.17 -19.91
CA ASN A 1000 -2.75 2.37 -20.18
C ASN A 1000 -3.98 3.04 -19.53
N MET A 1001 -5.18 2.71 -20.01
CA MET A 1001 -6.40 3.35 -19.47
C MET A 1001 -6.56 3.06 -17.98
N TYR A 1002 -6.12 1.87 -17.59
CA TYR A 1002 -6.16 1.36 -16.24
C TYR A 1002 -5.16 0.20 -16.10
N SER A 1003 -4.80 -0.10 -14.85
CA SER A 1003 -4.11 -1.32 -14.42
C SER A 1003 -5.12 -2.37 -13.94
N GLN A 1004 -4.75 -3.65 -13.96
CA GLN A 1004 -5.65 -4.71 -13.48
C GLN A 1004 -5.86 -4.65 -11.96
N LEU A 1005 -4.84 -4.21 -11.21
CA LEU A 1005 -4.92 -3.96 -9.77
C LEU A 1005 -4.95 -2.45 -9.50
N PRO A 1006 -5.60 -2.00 -8.41
CA PRO A 1006 -5.53 -0.60 -7.99
C PRO A 1006 -4.09 -0.20 -7.62
N ALA A 1007 -3.77 1.08 -7.79
CA ALA A 1007 -2.43 1.61 -7.54
C ALA A 1007 -1.91 1.30 -6.13
N THR A 1008 -2.79 1.29 -5.11
CA THR A 1008 -2.48 0.92 -3.72
C THR A 1008 -1.86 -0.47 -3.59
N ILE A 1009 -2.30 -1.46 -4.38
CA ILE A 1009 -1.77 -2.82 -4.33
C ILE A 1009 -0.53 -2.95 -5.21
N PHE A 1010 -0.55 -2.33 -6.39
CA PHE A 1010 0.56 -2.46 -7.34
C PHE A 1010 1.84 -1.82 -6.80
N SER A 1011 1.76 -0.55 -6.39
CA SER A 1011 2.91 0.21 -5.92
C SER A 1011 3.49 -0.32 -4.62
N SER A 1012 2.65 -0.69 -3.63
CA SER A 1012 3.13 -1.17 -2.32
C SER A 1012 3.96 -2.45 -2.46
N ASN A 1013 3.59 -3.34 -3.37
CA ASN A 1013 4.35 -4.56 -3.66
C ASN A 1013 5.66 -4.28 -4.41
N GLU A 1014 5.64 -3.40 -5.42
CA GLU A 1014 6.87 -3.02 -6.15
C GLU A 1014 7.87 -2.31 -5.24
N ILE A 1015 7.38 -1.38 -4.41
CA ILE A 1015 8.20 -0.65 -3.44
C ILE A 1015 8.73 -1.59 -2.35
N ALA A 1016 7.94 -2.53 -1.85
CA ALA A 1016 8.44 -3.53 -0.89
C ALA A 1016 9.56 -4.40 -1.51
N ARG A 1017 9.45 -4.74 -2.80
CA ARG A 1017 10.47 -5.51 -3.53
C ARG A 1017 11.80 -4.75 -3.62
N ILE A 1018 11.75 -3.47 -4.00
CA ILE A 1018 12.95 -2.61 -4.12
C ILE A 1018 13.48 -2.21 -2.74
N GLY A 1019 12.58 -1.88 -1.81
CA GLY A 1019 12.87 -1.37 -0.47
C GLY A 1019 13.70 -2.32 0.40
N LYS A 1020 13.71 -3.62 0.11
CA LYS A 1020 14.59 -4.60 0.79
C LYS A 1020 16.09 -4.30 0.61
N LEU A 1021 16.44 -3.51 -0.40
CA LEU A 1021 17.82 -3.14 -0.74
C LEU A 1021 18.22 -1.76 -0.19
N VAL A 1022 17.29 -1.03 0.45
CA VAL A 1022 17.55 0.26 1.08
C VAL A 1022 18.20 0.01 2.45
N ASN A 1023 19.27 0.74 2.76
CA ASN A 1023 20.05 0.60 3.98
C ASN A 1023 19.36 1.27 5.19
N ASN A 1024 18.71 2.41 4.97
CA ASN A 1024 18.07 3.22 6.02
C ASN A 1024 16.58 2.84 6.20
N ILE A 1025 16.32 1.59 6.58
CA ILE A 1025 14.96 1.11 6.83
C ILE A 1025 14.42 1.70 8.13
N GLY A 1026 13.21 2.28 8.10
CA GLY A 1026 12.52 2.84 9.27
C GLY A 1026 12.71 4.34 9.44
N THR A 1027 13.90 4.87 9.18
CA THR A 1027 14.26 6.26 9.54
C THR A 1027 13.93 7.32 8.48
N SER A 1028 13.43 6.93 7.30
CA SER A 1028 13.25 7.83 6.16
C SER A 1028 11.96 7.57 5.40
N GLU A 1029 11.32 8.66 5.00
CA GLU A 1029 10.18 8.66 4.09
C GLU A 1029 10.64 9.07 2.70
N TYR A 1030 10.04 8.46 1.69
CA TYR A 1030 10.42 8.69 0.31
C TYR A 1030 9.19 9.01 -0.53
N ASP A 1031 9.38 9.89 -1.51
CA ASP A 1031 8.42 10.05 -2.59
C ASP A 1031 8.47 8.79 -3.46
N TYR A 1032 7.31 8.20 -3.72
CA TYR A 1032 7.24 6.95 -4.49
C TYR A 1032 7.75 7.13 -5.93
N ARG A 1033 7.78 8.36 -6.46
CA ARG A 1033 8.30 8.69 -7.80
C ARG A 1033 9.77 8.35 -7.99
N PHE A 1034 10.52 8.13 -6.89
CA PHE A 1034 11.89 7.62 -6.95
C PHE A 1034 11.98 6.14 -7.33
N PHE A 1035 10.93 5.36 -7.07
CA PHE A 1035 10.92 3.90 -7.22
C PHE A 1035 10.38 3.45 -8.57
N ILE A 1036 9.43 4.22 -9.10
CA ILE A 1036 8.75 3.92 -10.36
C ILE A 1036 9.58 4.27 -11.59
#